data_AF-A0A1V2QVK0-F1
#
_entry.id   AF-A0A1V2QVK0-F1
#
_cell.length_a   1.000
_cell.length_b   1.000
_cell.length_c   1.000
_cell.angle_alpha   90.00
_cell.angle_beta   90.00
_cell.angle_gamma   90.00
#
_symmetry.space_group_name_H-M   'P 1'
#
loop_
_entity.id
_entity.type
_entity.pdbx_description
1 polymer ?
#
loop_
_entity_poly.entity_id
_entity_poly.type
_entity_poly.pdbx_seq_one_letter_code
_entity_poly.pdbx_strand_id
1 'polypeptide(L)'
;MRDQVPKVRPRLQADAGGRRAVSGRAPRILQLQRTAGNVATTTLLSVQRQDHSGGELSAEQQRQLLHASTTLRQVQPLSAGDSQTLQQAVPAAPLLESIRERDAKRGQLADRTAELERMRDQQAHPPEHGAPPNREMVDEVARAVDGLTADVTRLEQFVQAGIGALGISSEHELASLITDRFPRMFLERGKQIALTELEHNRRIVEAETHRYGLDACIDPSARQALVTAAQDLLAHDQRIDELQQRLGLARSDVDMPSGGPPDPARMSSSYHDMTALQQQVEQAGAEREERRRRYALQHPILLRGNIDLRAIASGDTARFDTVVGGELRQISENIDATRDNIDSGRLKVWNLTDIARMTSQDLGVANNELLQTAIREYVGREQADDTIVRAAVAALAITAAIVATMATGGVAVVAGAVALGVGGYQATQSVRDFLAEGAAGNVALDPAVQDISRQEPELGWLILDLISVGLDAIQVVRAVQALRTVVRTVSTTGQVVEFAAQARRVLPAAAAERVVASVTRQAGTRAAIGRTVEAIGAQFRRADLAEVVRHLEEVADRGYQVMAGNLRAQGRIRPLTREGLEAVYHGDELATKIANYLGNDGIYDPIRGWLWVKPGHFNEVSSTIVHETTHWLQTTQHAGLTIFMEEFQAYTMEQRYVRALFRSVNGDLDQLPSSLVWLIGASEERIAAHILENYPAARRVTDLDAARTAEEVLARMRVFQ
;
A
#
# COMPACT_ATOMS: atom_id res chain seq x y z
N MET A 1 22.17 77.15 -8.70
CA MET A 1 21.30 77.27 -9.90
C MET A 1 19.99 76.60 -9.53
N ARG A 2 18.93 77.32 -9.11
CA ARG A 2 17.94 78.07 -9.94
C ARG A 2 17.39 77.12 -11.03
N ASP A 3 16.12 76.71 -11.05
CA ASP A 3 14.86 77.49 -11.06
C ASP A 3 13.62 76.63 -10.62
N GLN A 4 12.72 77.11 -9.74
CA GLN A 4 11.43 77.83 -9.95
C GLN A 4 10.18 76.98 -10.36
N VAL A 5 9.34 76.64 -9.37
CA VAL A 5 7.94 77.10 -9.08
C VAL A 5 7.03 77.42 -10.31
N PRO A 6 5.77 76.92 -10.41
CA PRO A 6 4.64 77.59 -9.72
C PRO A 6 3.47 76.75 -9.15
N LYS A 7 2.95 77.28 -8.02
CA LYS A 7 1.62 77.07 -7.46
C LYS A 7 0.55 77.69 -8.37
N VAL A 8 -0.53 76.95 -8.64
CA VAL A 8 -1.81 77.51 -9.10
C VAL A 8 -2.95 76.80 -8.35
N ARG A 9 -3.74 77.58 -7.60
CA ARG A 9 -5.11 77.22 -7.17
C ARG A 9 -6.05 77.48 -8.34
N PRO A 10 -7.20 76.78 -8.44
CA PRO A 10 -8.43 77.56 -8.29
C PRO A 10 -9.62 76.86 -7.60
N ARG A 11 -10.39 77.72 -6.93
CA ARG A 11 -11.86 77.82 -6.84
C ARG A 11 -12.72 76.60 -6.49
N LEU A 12 -13.33 76.74 -5.31
CA LEU A 12 -14.72 76.41 -5.00
C LEU A 12 -15.68 76.84 -6.11
N GLN A 13 -16.50 75.91 -6.57
CA GLN A 13 -17.85 76.18 -7.07
C GLN A 13 -18.77 75.14 -6.45
N ALA A 14 -19.76 75.63 -5.71
CA ALA A 14 -20.85 74.84 -5.19
C ALA A 14 -21.76 74.44 -6.35
N ASP A 15 -22.16 73.17 -6.38
CA ASP A 15 -23.40 72.80 -7.03
C ASP A 15 -24.13 71.75 -6.21
N ALA A 16 -25.40 72.03 -5.96
CA ALA A 16 -26.31 71.25 -5.18
C ALA A 16 -26.94 70.19 -6.07
N GLY A 17 -26.78 68.91 -5.73
CA GLY A 17 -27.38 67.81 -6.48
C GLY A 17 -27.41 66.55 -5.64
N GLY A 18 -28.48 66.36 -4.88
CA GLY A 18 -28.66 65.21 -4.01
C GLY A 18 -28.57 63.89 -4.77
N ARG A 19 -27.74 62.97 -4.27
CA ARG A 19 -27.90 61.53 -4.47
C ARG A 19 -27.59 60.80 -3.18
N ARG A 20 -28.57 59.99 -2.77
CA ARG A 20 -28.57 59.11 -1.61
C ARG A 20 -27.28 58.30 -1.54
N ALA A 21 -26.70 58.27 -0.35
CA ALA A 21 -25.70 57.28 0.04
C ALA A 21 -26.29 55.88 -0.16
N VAL A 22 -25.65 55.09 -1.03
CA VAL A 22 -25.68 53.63 -0.95
C VAL A 22 -24.26 53.24 -0.55
N SER A 23 -24.09 52.92 0.72
CA SER A 23 -22.89 52.32 1.27
C SER A 23 -22.75 50.89 0.72
N GLY A 24 -22.30 50.77 -0.53
CA GLY A 24 -21.86 49.51 -1.10
C GLY A 24 -20.48 49.17 -0.58
N ARG A 25 -20.43 48.37 0.50
CA ARG A 25 -19.20 47.75 1.00
C ARG A 25 -18.71 46.79 -0.10
N ALA A 26 -17.73 47.20 -0.89
CA ALA A 26 -17.12 46.33 -1.89
C ALA A 26 -16.57 45.07 -1.18
N PRO A 27 -16.82 43.86 -1.70
CA PRO A 27 -16.39 42.63 -1.06
C PRO A 27 -14.87 42.55 -1.06
N ARG A 28 -14.35 42.04 0.06
CA ARG A 28 -12.96 41.87 0.47
C ARG A 28 -12.15 40.87 -0.39
N ILE A 29 -12.54 40.67 -1.65
CA ILE A 29 -12.06 39.60 -2.54
C ILE A 29 -10.69 39.93 -3.16
N LEU A 30 -10.36 41.21 -3.33
CA LEU A 30 -9.10 41.64 -3.98
C LEU A 30 -7.84 41.50 -3.10
N GLN A 31 -7.97 41.19 -1.81
CA GLN A 31 -6.81 41.04 -0.91
C GLN A 31 -6.27 39.60 -0.81
N LEU A 32 -6.92 38.62 -1.45
CA LEU A 32 -6.49 37.21 -1.50
C LEU A 32 -5.47 36.90 -2.61
N GLN A 33 -5.27 37.81 -3.57
CA GLN A 33 -4.46 37.54 -4.77
C GLN A 33 -2.93 37.57 -4.54
N ARG A 34 -2.43 38.05 -3.39
CA ARG A 34 -0.97 38.08 -3.09
C ARG A 34 -0.51 37.11 -2.00
N THR A 35 -1.43 36.35 -1.39
CA THR A 35 -1.12 35.47 -0.25
C THR A 35 -0.98 33.99 -0.60
N ALA A 36 -1.43 33.54 -1.78
CA ALA A 36 -1.48 32.11 -2.13
C ALA A 36 -0.12 31.38 -2.06
N GLY A 37 1.01 32.06 -2.33
CA GLY A 37 2.33 31.44 -2.26
C GLY A 37 2.89 31.15 -0.85
N ASN A 38 2.36 31.80 0.20
CA ASN A 38 2.82 31.61 1.59
C ASN A 38 1.83 30.80 2.47
N VAL A 39 0.65 30.46 1.94
CA VAL A 39 -0.39 29.75 2.71
C VAL A 39 -0.01 28.29 2.94
N ALA A 40 0.62 27.61 1.98
CA ALA A 40 0.95 26.18 2.09
C ALA A 40 1.76 25.85 3.36
N THR A 41 2.77 26.65 3.72
CA THR A 41 3.62 26.40 4.89
C THR A 41 2.90 26.66 6.22
N THR A 42 2.03 27.67 6.26
CA THR A 42 1.26 28.00 7.47
C THR A 42 0.12 27.00 7.68
N THR A 43 -0.51 26.56 6.59
CA THR A 43 -1.58 25.55 6.58
C THR A 43 -1.05 24.16 6.94
N LEU A 44 0.14 23.77 6.46
CA LEU A 44 0.79 22.50 6.84
C LEU A 44 0.94 22.36 8.36
N LEU A 45 1.44 23.41 9.01
CA LEU A 45 1.63 23.41 10.46
C LEU A 45 0.32 23.47 11.25
N SER A 46 -0.76 24.02 10.69
CA SER A 46 -2.05 24.13 11.37
C SER A 46 -2.95 22.90 11.20
N VAL A 47 -3.00 22.31 10.00
CA VAL A 47 -3.86 21.14 9.71
C VAL A 47 -3.40 19.94 10.53
N GLN A 48 -2.09 19.71 10.60
CA GLN A 48 -1.56 18.55 11.32
C GLN A 48 -1.66 18.68 12.84
N ARG A 49 -1.84 19.90 13.35
CA ARG A 49 -2.10 20.16 14.78
C ARG A 49 -3.54 19.85 15.18
N GLN A 50 -4.47 19.75 14.22
CA GLN A 50 -5.89 19.47 14.48
C GLN A 50 -6.20 17.97 14.44
N ASP A 51 -5.50 17.19 13.61
CA ASP A 51 -5.74 15.74 13.49
C ASP A 51 -4.96 14.86 14.49
N HIS A 52 -4.06 15.46 15.27
CA HIS A 52 -3.33 14.76 16.33
C HIS A 52 -3.73 15.32 17.69
N SER A 53 -4.62 14.59 18.37
CA SER A 53 -4.97 14.78 19.77
C SER A 53 -3.74 14.56 20.67
N GLY A 54 -2.90 15.59 20.79
CA GLY A 54 -1.88 15.73 21.85
C GLY A 54 -0.63 14.85 21.78
N GLY A 55 -0.48 13.97 20.79
CA GLY A 55 0.75 13.18 20.61
C GLY A 55 1.89 14.01 20.00
N GLU A 56 3.08 13.94 20.58
CA GLU A 56 4.29 14.48 19.95
C GLU A 56 4.57 13.71 18.66
N LEU A 57 4.78 14.42 17.54
CA LEU A 57 5.18 13.82 16.26
C LEU A 57 6.48 13.02 16.46
N SER A 58 6.56 11.82 15.89
CA SER A 58 7.81 11.06 15.91
C SER A 58 8.92 11.82 15.19
N ALA A 59 10.18 11.57 15.55
CA ALA A 59 11.32 12.23 14.89
C ALA A 59 11.35 11.99 13.36
N GLU A 60 10.86 10.83 12.92
CA GLU A 60 10.71 10.50 11.51
C GLU A 60 9.63 11.33 10.82
N GLN A 61 8.44 11.44 11.43
CA GLN A 61 7.37 12.30 10.92
C GLN A 61 7.80 13.77 10.85
N GLN A 62 8.52 14.26 11.86
CA GLN A 62 9.07 15.61 11.85
C GLN A 62 10.04 15.82 10.67
N ARG A 63 10.92 14.85 10.38
CA ARG A 63 11.82 14.90 9.22
C ARG A 63 11.07 14.89 7.90
N GLN A 64 10.09 14.00 7.73
CA GLN A 64 9.25 13.94 6.53
C GLN A 64 8.51 15.26 6.28
N LEU A 65 8.05 15.92 7.34
CA LEU A 65 7.39 17.23 7.23
C LEU A 65 8.36 18.36 6.90
N LEU A 66 9.54 18.37 7.52
CA LEU A 66 10.59 19.34 7.19
C LEU A 66 11.02 19.18 5.73
N HIS A 67 11.20 17.95 5.28
CA HIS A 67 11.50 17.60 3.89
C HIS A 67 10.39 18.10 2.95
N ALA A 68 9.14 17.69 3.17
CA ALA A 68 8.00 18.12 2.36
C ALA A 68 7.88 19.66 2.32
N SER A 69 8.04 20.34 3.45
CA SER A 69 7.99 21.81 3.52
C SER A 69 9.13 22.48 2.75
N THR A 70 10.29 21.83 2.66
CA THR A 70 11.47 22.34 1.95
C THR A 70 11.30 22.15 0.46
N THR A 71 10.82 20.97 0.04
CA THR A 71 10.45 20.67 -1.35
C THR A 71 9.40 21.66 -1.83
N LEU A 72 8.26 21.78 -1.14
CA LEU A 72 7.16 22.66 -1.55
C LEU A 72 7.56 24.15 -1.65
N ARG A 73 8.51 24.61 -0.83
CA ARG A 73 9.06 25.98 -0.93
C ARG A 73 9.86 26.23 -2.20
N GLN A 74 10.39 25.18 -2.82
CA GLN A 74 11.18 25.26 -4.05
C GLN A 74 10.35 25.00 -5.30
N VAL A 75 9.17 24.40 -5.16
CA VAL A 75 8.25 24.18 -6.28
C VAL A 75 7.77 25.53 -6.79
N GLN A 76 7.77 25.70 -8.12
CA GLN A 76 7.32 26.96 -8.73
C GLN A 76 5.88 27.29 -8.33
N PRO A 77 5.48 28.56 -8.25
CA PRO A 77 4.08 28.91 -8.03
C PRO A 77 3.16 28.36 -9.13
N LEU A 78 1.89 28.11 -8.81
CA LEU A 78 0.89 27.73 -9.80
C LEU A 78 0.79 28.78 -10.92
N SER A 79 0.54 28.31 -12.14
CA SER A 79 0.24 29.22 -13.25
C SER A 79 -1.06 30.01 -12.95
N ALA A 80 -1.28 31.12 -13.66
CA ALA A 80 -2.52 31.88 -13.48
C ALA A 80 -3.77 31.05 -13.82
N GLY A 81 -3.69 30.19 -14.85
CA GLY A 81 -4.78 29.30 -15.26
C GLY A 81 -5.07 28.19 -14.25
N ASP A 82 -4.03 27.60 -13.65
CA ASP A 82 -4.18 26.58 -12.60
C ASP A 82 -4.71 27.20 -11.31
N SER A 83 -4.21 28.38 -10.95
CA SER A 83 -4.73 29.16 -9.81
C SER A 83 -6.21 29.46 -9.97
N GLN A 84 -6.64 29.84 -11.18
CA GLN A 84 -8.06 30.05 -11.48
C GLN A 84 -8.87 28.74 -11.40
N THR A 85 -8.34 27.66 -11.98
CA THR A 85 -8.97 26.33 -11.93
C THR A 85 -9.18 25.88 -10.49
N LEU A 86 -8.17 26.03 -9.62
CA LEU A 86 -8.27 25.71 -8.19
C LEU A 86 -9.29 26.61 -7.46
N GLN A 87 -9.24 27.92 -7.71
CA GLN A 87 -10.18 28.90 -7.11
C GLN A 87 -11.63 28.62 -7.48
N GLN A 88 -11.89 28.06 -8.66
CA GLN A 88 -13.22 27.66 -9.08
C GLN A 88 -13.59 26.27 -8.55
N ALA A 89 -12.68 25.30 -8.60
CA ALA A 89 -12.96 23.90 -8.27
C ALA A 89 -13.29 23.69 -6.78
N VAL A 90 -12.56 24.33 -5.86
CA VAL A 90 -12.78 24.18 -4.41
C VAL A 90 -14.21 24.54 -3.98
N PRO A 91 -14.74 25.74 -4.31
CA PRO A 91 -16.13 26.08 -4.00
C PRO A 91 -17.16 25.39 -4.92
N ALA A 92 -16.77 24.90 -6.10
CA ALA A 92 -17.66 24.14 -6.98
C ALA A 92 -17.97 22.73 -6.47
N ALA A 93 -17.08 22.13 -5.68
CA ALA A 93 -17.22 20.74 -5.26
C ALA A 93 -18.56 20.44 -4.54
N PRO A 94 -19.01 21.20 -3.53
CA PRO A 94 -20.32 20.97 -2.90
C PRO A 94 -21.52 21.19 -3.84
N LEU A 95 -21.37 22.03 -4.88
CA LEU A 95 -22.43 22.22 -5.87
C LEU A 95 -22.63 20.97 -6.74
N LEU A 96 -21.56 20.23 -7.04
CA LEU A 96 -21.67 18.96 -7.77
C LEU A 96 -22.48 17.93 -6.97
N GLU A 97 -22.30 17.89 -5.65
CA GLU A 97 -23.11 17.03 -4.77
C GLU A 97 -24.58 17.46 -4.77
N SER A 98 -24.86 18.76 -4.75
CA SER A 98 -26.23 19.28 -4.87
C SER A 98 -26.89 18.94 -6.22
N ILE A 99 -26.11 18.93 -7.32
CA ILE A 99 -26.58 18.47 -8.63
C ILE A 99 -26.94 16.98 -8.59
N ARG A 100 -26.06 16.14 -8.01
CA ARG A 100 -26.30 14.70 -7.85
C ARG A 100 -27.54 14.43 -7.00
N GLU A 101 -27.71 15.15 -5.88
CA GLU A 101 -28.89 15.05 -5.02
C GLU A 101 -30.17 15.44 -5.77
N ARG A 102 -30.13 16.56 -6.51
CA ARG A 102 -31.27 17.01 -7.32
C ARG A 102 -31.66 15.96 -8.36
N ASP A 103 -30.69 15.40 -9.06
CA ASP A 103 -30.96 14.44 -10.13
C ASP A 103 -31.48 13.10 -9.56
N ALA A 104 -30.98 12.66 -8.40
CA ALA A 104 -31.54 11.52 -7.68
C ALA A 104 -33.01 11.79 -7.25
N LYS A 105 -33.31 12.98 -6.73
CA LYS A 105 -34.68 13.39 -6.38
C LYS A 105 -35.59 13.52 -7.60
N ARG A 106 -35.07 13.95 -8.75
CA ARG A 106 -35.81 13.93 -10.03
C ARG A 106 -36.20 12.50 -10.44
N GLY A 107 -35.31 11.54 -10.26
CA GLY A 107 -35.61 10.12 -10.43
C GLY A 107 -36.74 9.65 -9.52
N GLN A 108 -36.62 9.91 -8.21
CA GLN A 108 -37.67 9.57 -7.23
C GLN A 108 -39.01 10.24 -7.53
N LEU A 109 -38.98 11.51 -7.96
CA LEU A 109 -40.16 12.27 -8.34
C LEU A 109 -40.86 11.62 -9.55
N ALA A 110 -40.10 11.19 -10.57
CA ALA A 110 -40.64 10.48 -11.71
C ALA A 110 -41.31 9.16 -11.30
N ASP A 111 -40.65 8.36 -10.46
CA ASP A 111 -41.18 7.09 -9.97
C ASP A 111 -42.48 7.26 -9.15
N ARG A 112 -42.49 8.23 -8.22
CA ARG A 112 -43.67 8.53 -7.39
C ARG A 112 -44.80 9.15 -8.18
N THR A 113 -44.50 9.94 -9.21
CA THR A 113 -45.52 10.47 -10.12
C THR A 113 -46.17 9.34 -10.91
N ALA A 114 -45.38 8.41 -11.45
CA ALA A 114 -45.90 7.23 -12.14
C ALA A 114 -46.69 6.28 -11.20
N GLU A 115 -46.30 6.17 -9.94
CA GLU A 115 -47.08 5.48 -8.92
C GLU A 115 -48.43 6.17 -8.65
N LEU A 116 -48.41 7.50 -8.46
CA LEU A 116 -49.61 8.29 -8.23
C LEU A 116 -50.59 8.17 -9.41
N GLU A 117 -50.09 8.22 -10.64
CA GLU A 117 -50.88 8.04 -11.87
C GLU A 117 -51.50 6.64 -11.91
N ARG A 118 -50.74 5.58 -11.62
CA ARG A 118 -51.26 4.22 -11.54
C ARG A 118 -52.35 4.06 -10.48
N MET A 119 -52.17 4.67 -9.30
CA MET A 119 -53.17 4.60 -8.23
C MET A 119 -54.45 5.36 -8.59
N ARG A 120 -54.31 6.53 -9.24
CA ARG A 120 -55.45 7.30 -9.75
C ARG A 120 -56.20 6.54 -10.85
N ASP A 121 -55.47 5.86 -11.73
CA ASP A 121 -56.07 5.02 -12.76
C ASP A 121 -56.81 3.83 -12.16
N GLN A 122 -56.24 3.13 -11.17
CA GLN A 122 -56.93 2.07 -10.43
C GLN A 122 -58.15 2.55 -9.66
N GLN A 123 -58.19 3.81 -9.21
CA GLN A 123 -59.39 4.39 -8.62
C GLN A 123 -60.47 4.67 -9.67
N ALA A 124 -60.08 5.13 -10.86
CA ALA A 124 -61.00 5.37 -11.98
C ALA A 124 -61.49 4.06 -12.61
N HIS A 125 -60.63 3.04 -12.61
CA HIS A 125 -60.83 1.73 -13.22
C HIS A 125 -60.45 0.63 -12.22
N PRO A 126 -61.33 0.30 -11.25
CA PRO A 126 -61.04 -0.70 -10.22
C PRO A 126 -60.67 -2.05 -10.83
N PRO A 127 -59.61 -2.72 -10.34
CA PRO A 127 -59.21 -4.03 -10.87
C PRO A 127 -60.30 -5.07 -10.63
N GLU A 128 -60.46 -6.04 -11.55
CA GLU A 128 -61.44 -7.13 -11.43
C GLU A 128 -61.28 -7.96 -10.14
N HIS A 129 -60.06 -8.01 -9.61
CA HIS A 129 -59.71 -8.66 -8.35
C HIS A 129 -58.85 -7.73 -7.48
N GLY A 130 -59.33 -7.43 -6.28
CA GLY A 130 -58.64 -6.56 -5.30
C GLY A 130 -59.42 -5.29 -4.98
N ALA A 131 -59.13 -4.67 -3.83
CA ALA A 131 -59.66 -3.35 -3.49
C ALA A 131 -58.79 -2.27 -4.16
N PRO A 132 -59.39 -1.25 -4.81
CA PRO A 132 -58.63 -0.11 -5.33
C PRO A 132 -57.91 0.61 -4.17
N PRO A 133 -56.79 1.30 -4.44
CA PRO A 133 -56.10 2.08 -3.42
C PRO A 133 -57.06 3.11 -2.83
N ASN A 134 -57.10 3.19 -1.49
CA ASN A 134 -57.98 4.13 -0.82
C ASN A 134 -57.47 5.58 -0.98
N ARG A 135 -58.32 6.55 -0.63
CA ARG A 135 -57.99 7.98 -0.76
C ARG A 135 -56.77 8.39 0.06
N GLU A 136 -56.61 7.83 1.26
CA GLU A 136 -55.49 8.16 2.15
C GLU A 136 -54.14 7.77 1.54
N MET A 137 -54.07 6.59 0.92
CA MET A 137 -52.87 6.13 0.21
C MET A 137 -52.53 7.03 -0.99
N VAL A 138 -53.52 7.44 -1.78
CA VAL A 138 -53.33 8.37 -2.90
C VAL A 138 -52.87 9.74 -2.41
N ASP A 139 -53.49 10.26 -1.34
CA ASP A 139 -53.14 11.54 -0.73
C ASP A 139 -51.73 11.52 -0.10
N GLU A 140 -51.26 10.37 0.38
CA GLU A 140 -49.88 10.18 0.84
C GLU A 140 -48.86 10.27 -0.30
N VAL A 141 -49.05 9.53 -1.39
CA VAL A 141 -48.15 9.58 -2.55
C VAL A 141 -48.18 10.96 -3.20
N ALA A 142 -49.35 11.62 -3.28
CA ALA A 142 -49.47 12.99 -3.76
C ALA A 142 -48.65 13.98 -2.91
N ARG A 143 -48.75 13.91 -1.58
CA ARG A 143 -47.91 14.74 -0.69
C ARG A 143 -46.42 14.48 -0.87
N ALA A 144 -46.03 13.23 -1.10
CA ALA A 144 -44.63 12.89 -1.39
C ALA A 144 -44.14 13.50 -2.72
N VAL A 145 -44.98 13.46 -3.78
CA VAL A 145 -44.70 14.10 -5.07
C VAL A 145 -44.56 15.63 -4.91
N ASP A 146 -45.45 16.28 -4.16
CA ASP A 146 -45.38 17.72 -3.90
C ASP A 146 -44.09 18.09 -3.13
N GLY A 147 -43.74 17.32 -2.10
CA GLY A 147 -42.52 17.50 -1.33
C GLY A 147 -41.25 17.36 -2.18
N LEU A 148 -41.18 16.31 -3.00
CA LEU A 148 -40.06 16.08 -3.92
C LEU A 148 -39.96 17.20 -4.97
N THR A 149 -41.09 17.70 -5.48
CA THR A 149 -41.13 18.81 -6.44
C THR A 149 -40.56 20.10 -5.84
N ALA A 150 -40.94 20.42 -4.60
CA ALA A 150 -40.42 21.58 -3.88
C ALA A 150 -38.91 21.46 -3.63
N ASP A 151 -38.43 20.28 -3.23
CA ASP A 151 -37.01 20.01 -3.04
C ASP A 151 -36.19 20.15 -4.34
N VAL A 152 -36.65 19.56 -5.44
CA VAL A 152 -35.99 19.68 -6.75
C VAL A 152 -35.90 21.14 -7.18
N THR A 153 -36.99 21.90 -7.03
CA THR A 153 -37.03 23.34 -7.38
C THR A 153 -36.03 24.15 -6.55
N ARG A 154 -35.97 23.88 -5.24
CA ARG A 154 -35.02 24.55 -4.32
C ARG A 154 -33.58 24.24 -4.70
N LEU A 155 -33.25 22.97 -4.95
CA LEU A 155 -31.90 22.56 -5.37
C LEU A 155 -31.53 23.16 -6.73
N GLU A 156 -32.46 23.21 -7.68
CA GLU A 156 -32.22 23.82 -8.99
C GLU A 156 -31.89 25.32 -8.89
N GLN A 157 -32.63 26.08 -8.09
CA GLN A 157 -32.33 27.49 -7.82
C GLN A 157 -30.98 27.67 -7.14
N PHE A 158 -30.66 26.82 -6.16
CA PHE A 158 -29.38 26.84 -5.46
C PHE A 158 -28.20 26.56 -6.41
N VAL A 159 -28.32 25.52 -7.26
CA VAL A 159 -27.32 25.14 -8.26
C VAL A 159 -27.10 26.27 -9.27
N GLN A 160 -28.16 26.86 -9.82
CA GLN A 160 -28.05 27.94 -10.81
C GLN A 160 -27.41 29.20 -10.20
N ALA A 161 -27.76 29.56 -8.97
CA ALA A 161 -27.12 30.67 -8.26
C ALA A 161 -25.62 30.39 -7.99
N GLY A 162 -25.29 29.16 -7.60
CA GLY A 162 -23.90 28.73 -7.36
C GLY A 162 -23.04 28.78 -8.63
N ILE A 163 -23.55 28.25 -9.75
CA ILE A 163 -22.86 28.26 -11.05
C ILE A 163 -22.60 29.70 -11.52
N GLY A 164 -23.62 30.57 -11.43
CA GLY A 164 -23.47 31.98 -11.78
C GLY A 164 -22.46 32.73 -10.90
N ALA A 165 -22.42 32.43 -9.60
CA ALA A 165 -21.47 33.05 -8.66
C ALA A 165 -20.01 32.64 -8.93
N LEU A 166 -19.78 31.45 -9.49
CA LEU A 166 -18.45 30.95 -9.86
C LEU A 166 -17.97 31.41 -11.25
N GLY A 167 -18.83 32.10 -11.99
CA GLY A 167 -18.57 32.50 -13.38
C GLY A 167 -18.47 31.30 -14.32
N ILE A 168 -19.14 30.19 -13.99
CA ILE A 168 -19.23 28.99 -14.82
C ILE A 168 -20.50 29.11 -15.67
N SER A 169 -20.45 28.73 -16.94
CA SER A 169 -21.56 28.93 -17.89
C SER A 169 -22.64 27.85 -17.81
N SER A 170 -22.32 26.66 -17.29
CA SER A 170 -23.24 25.52 -17.26
C SER A 170 -22.85 24.45 -16.23
N GLU A 171 -23.80 23.57 -15.90
CA GLU A 171 -23.56 22.36 -15.07
C GLU A 171 -22.54 21.42 -15.72
N HIS A 172 -22.54 21.31 -17.05
CA HIS A 172 -21.57 20.50 -17.77
C HIS A 172 -20.14 21.03 -17.62
N GLU A 173 -19.97 22.35 -17.70
CA GLU A 173 -18.67 22.99 -17.46
C GLU A 173 -18.22 22.81 -16.00
N LEU A 174 -19.14 22.90 -15.03
CA LEU A 174 -18.85 22.60 -13.62
C LEU A 174 -18.39 21.14 -13.44
N ALA A 175 -19.08 20.19 -14.06
CA ALA A 175 -18.71 18.79 -14.01
C ALA A 175 -17.34 18.56 -14.65
N SER A 176 -17.06 19.15 -15.83
CA SER A 176 -15.76 19.06 -16.50
C SER A 176 -14.63 19.70 -15.67
N LEU A 177 -14.91 20.83 -15.01
CA LEU A 177 -13.96 21.49 -14.12
C LEU A 177 -13.49 20.54 -13.00
N ILE A 178 -14.43 19.85 -12.35
CA ILE A 178 -14.13 18.98 -11.20
C ILE A 178 -13.61 17.61 -11.63
N THR A 179 -14.16 17.03 -12.70
CA THR A 179 -13.90 15.62 -13.08
C THR A 179 -12.79 15.46 -14.12
N ASP A 180 -12.32 16.55 -14.75
CA ASP A 180 -11.28 16.49 -15.79
C ASP A 180 -10.19 17.56 -15.59
N ARG A 181 -10.56 18.86 -15.59
CA ARG A 181 -9.56 19.94 -15.51
C ARG A 181 -8.79 19.95 -14.20
N PHE A 182 -9.49 19.84 -13.07
CA PHE A 182 -8.85 19.83 -11.76
C PHE A 182 -7.94 18.60 -11.54
N PRO A 183 -8.37 17.35 -11.82
CA PRO A 183 -7.48 16.20 -11.74
C PRO A 183 -6.24 16.31 -12.62
N ARG A 184 -6.36 16.78 -13.88
CA ARG A 184 -5.19 17.01 -14.74
C ARG A 184 -4.22 18.02 -14.12
N MET A 185 -4.73 19.15 -13.62
CA MET A 185 -3.93 20.15 -12.91
C MET A 185 -3.26 19.55 -11.67
N PHE A 186 -3.97 18.71 -10.91
CA PHE A 186 -3.41 17.98 -9.76
C PHE A 186 -2.24 17.09 -10.18
N LEU A 187 -2.39 16.33 -11.27
CA LEU A 187 -1.33 15.44 -11.77
C LEU A 187 -0.11 16.22 -12.26
N GLU A 188 -0.30 17.30 -13.02
CA GLU A 188 0.79 18.17 -13.45
C GLU A 188 1.49 18.82 -12.25
N ARG A 189 0.73 19.20 -11.22
CA ARG A 189 1.29 19.73 -9.98
C ARG A 189 2.12 18.67 -9.24
N GLY A 190 1.63 17.45 -9.16
CA GLY A 190 2.37 16.32 -8.58
C GLY A 190 3.66 16.03 -9.35
N LYS A 191 3.64 16.13 -10.67
CA LYS A 191 4.85 16.03 -11.51
C LYS A 191 5.89 17.08 -11.15
N GLN A 192 5.47 18.34 -11.01
CA GLN A 192 6.38 19.43 -10.61
C GLN A 192 6.98 19.19 -9.22
N ILE A 193 6.18 18.72 -8.26
CA ILE A 193 6.65 18.40 -6.91
C ILE A 193 7.67 17.26 -6.95
N ALA A 194 7.36 16.15 -7.64
CA ALA A 194 8.25 15.01 -7.77
C ALA A 194 9.60 15.38 -8.43
N LEU A 195 9.56 16.15 -9.52
CA LEU A 195 10.78 16.61 -10.19
C LEU A 195 11.61 17.56 -9.30
N THR A 196 10.95 18.40 -8.48
CA THR A 196 11.64 19.27 -7.52
C THR A 196 12.31 18.47 -6.41
N GLU A 197 11.65 17.42 -5.93
CA GLU A 197 12.20 16.49 -4.93
C GLU A 197 13.41 15.73 -5.47
N LEU A 198 13.31 15.17 -6.68
CA LEU A 198 14.43 14.49 -7.36
C LEU A 198 15.65 15.42 -7.55
N GLU A 199 15.41 16.69 -7.92
CA GLU A 199 16.47 17.70 -8.03
C GLU A 199 17.08 18.07 -6.67
N HIS A 200 16.28 18.08 -5.60
CA HIS A 200 16.79 18.25 -4.24
C HIS A 200 17.71 17.08 -3.85
N ASN A 201 17.27 15.85 -4.07
CA ASN A 201 18.04 14.65 -3.78
C ASN A 201 19.32 14.57 -4.62
N ARG A 202 19.26 14.96 -5.90
CA ARG A 202 20.44 15.06 -6.78
C ARG A 202 21.51 15.95 -6.19
N ARG A 203 21.15 17.16 -5.75
CA ARG A 203 22.10 18.10 -5.13
C ARG A 203 22.72 17.56 -3.85
N ILE A 204 21.98 16.78 -3.06
CA ILE A 204 22.54 16.12 -1.86
C ILE A 204 23.57 15.06 -2.28
N VAL A 205 23.23 14.21 -3.26
CA VAL A 205 24.14 13.16 -3.78
C VAL A 205 25.40 13.76 -4.39
N GLU A 206 25.28 14.83 -5.19
CA GLU A 206 26.41 15.55 -5.77
C GLU A 206 27.28 16.21 -4.69
N ALA A 207 26.66 16.82 -3.67
CA ALA A 207 27.39 17.41 -2.55
C ALA A 207 28.17 16.34 -1.77
N GLU A 208 27.60 15.16 -1.54
CA GLU A 208 28.30 14.02 -0.91
C GLU A 208 29.41 13.46 -1.81
N THR A 209 29.16 13.35 -3.12
CA THR A 209 30.15 12.91 -4.11
C THR A 209 31.38 13.81 -4.09
N HIS A 210 31.15 15.13 -4.08
CA HIS A 210 32.18 16.14 -3.97
C HIS A 210 32.89 16.10 -2.61
N ARG A 211 32.12 16.01 -1.52
CA ARG A 211 32.64 15.95 -0.14
C ARG A 211 33.64 14.82 0.07
N TYR A 212 33.41 13.65 -0.52
CA TYR A 212 34.30 12.50 -0.38
C TYR A 212 35.38 12.39 -1.46
N GLY A 213 35.48 13.41 -2.33
CA GLY A 213 36.51 13.53 -3.36
C GLY A 213 36.39 12.52 -4.48
N LEU A 214 35.17 12.10 -4.81
CA LEU A 214 34.92 11.09 -5.83
C LEU A 214 34.91 11.67 -7.27
N ASP A 215 34.86 12.99 -7.43
CA ASP A 215 34.67 13.69 -8.71
C ASP A 215 35.91 14.44 -9.24
N ALA A 216 36.92 14.75 -8.41
CA ALA A 216 38.30 15.14 -8.77
C ALA A 216 39.07 15.85 -7.63
N CYS A 217 38.37 16.40 -6.62
CA CYS A 217 38.99 17.17 -5.54
C CYS A 217 38.87 16.43 -4.21
N ILE A 218 39.96 15.79 -3.77
CA ILE A 218 39.96 15.07 -2.49
C ILE A 218 40.09 16.09 -1.37
N ASP A 219 39.03 16.26 -0.57
CA ASP A 219 39.17 16.70 0.82
C ASP A 219 39.44 15.45 1.68
N PRO A 220 40.70 15.17 2.07
CA PRO A 220 41.02 13.97 2.82
C PRO A 220 40.35 13.97 4.20
N SER A 221 40.01 15.15 4.73
CA SER A 221 39.46 15.30 6.07
C SER A 221 38.02 14.80 6.17
N ALA A 222 37.18 15.11 5.18
CA ALA A 222 35.79 14.68 5.15
C ALA A 222 35.65 13.16 4.94
N ARG A 223 36.49 12.58 4.07
CA ARG A 223 36.61 11.11 3.94
C ARG A 223 37.05 10.49 5.25
N GLN A 224 38.11 11.02 5.87
CA GLN A 224 38.63 10.48 7.13
C GLN A 224 37.59 10.55 8.25
N ALA A 225 36.78 11.60 8.31
CA ALA A 225 35.67 11.72 9.26
C ALA A 225 34.62 10.62 9.07
N LEU A 226 34.23 10.30 7.82
CA LEU A 226 33.33 9.19 7.52
C LEU A 226 33.94 7.83 7.89
N VAL A 227 35.24 7.62 7.61
CA VAL A 227 35.97 6.41 8.02
C VAL A 227 35.92 6.25 9.55
N THR A 228 36.20 7.32 10.30
CA THR A 228 36.15 7.30 11.77
C THR A 228 34.72 7.04 12.29
N ALA A 229 33.70 7.63 11.68
CA ALA A 229 32.31 7.35 12.03
C ALA A 229 31.94 5.88 11.80
N ALA A 230 32.35 5.29 10.66
CA ALA A 230 32.11 3.88 10.36
C ALA A 230 32.86 2.94 11.34
N GLN A 231 34.09 3.28 11.72
CA GLN A 231 34.86 2.54 12.74
C GLN A 231 34.15 2.54 14.10
N ASP A 232 33.63 3.70 14.53
CA ASP A 232 32.88 3.81 15.79
C ASP A 232 31.59 2.97 15.75
N LEU A 233 30.84 3.02 14.64
CA LEU A 233 29.63 2.18 14.47
C LEU A 233 29.95 0.68 14.50
N LEU A 234 31.03 0.24 13.84
CA LEU A 234 31.46 -1.17 13.89
C LEU A 234 31.91 -1.62 15.27
N ALA A 235 32.56 -0.74 16.05
CA ALA A 235 32.93 -1.06 17.43
C ALA A 235 31.67 -1.29 18.29
N HIS A 236 30.59 -0.53 18.03
CA HIS A 236 29.30 -0.77 18.65
C HIS A 236 28.62 -2.06 18.17
N ASP A 237 28.70 -2.39 16.89
CA ASP A 237 28.19 -3.67 16.36
C ASP A 237 28.92 -4.87 17.02
N GLN A 238 30.25 -4.80 17.14
CA GLN A 238 31.05 -5.81 17.85
C GLN A 238 30.64 -5.97 19.31
N ARG A 239 30.39 -4.86 20.02
CA ARG A 239 29.91 -4.90 21.40
C ARG A 239 28.53 -5.57 21.53
N ILE A 240 27.64 -5.31 20.57
CA ILE A 240 26.32 -5.96 20.54
C ILE A 240 26.50 -7.47 20.31
N ASP A 241 27.34 -7.87 19.35
CA ASP A 241 27.63 -9.28 19.08
C ASP A 241 28.21 -9.99 20.30
N GLU A 242 29.16 -9.37 21.00
CA GLU A 242 29.74 -9.90 22.25
C GLU A 242 28.68 -10.06 23.35
N LEU A 243 27.79 -9.08 23.53
CA LEU A 243 26.70 -9.16 24.50
C LEU A 243 25.69 -10.25 24.14
N GLN A 244 25.38 -10.42 22.84
CA GLN A 244 24.49 -11.48 22.36
C GLN A 244 25.11 -12.86 22.54
N GLN A 245 26.41 -13.02 22.30
CA GLN A 245 27.12 -14.27 22.57
C GLN A 245 27.10 -14.62 24.07
N ARG A 246 27.36 -13.63 24.94
CA ARG A 246 27.26 -13.80 26.40
C ARG A 246 25.85 -14.15 26.84
N LEU A 247 24.83 -13.52 26.25
CA LEU A 247 23.43 -13.84 26.49
C LEU A 247 23.10 -15.26 26.06
N GLY A 248 23.61 -15.72 24.91
CA GLY A 248 23.48 -17.11 24.44
C GLY A 248 24.09 -18.11 25.42
N LEU A 249 25.30 -17.86 25.92
CA LEU A 249 25.95 -18.68 26.94
C LEU A 249 25.18 -18.69 28.27
N ALA A 250 24.71 -17.53 28.72
CA ALA A 250 23.89 -17.43 29.92
C ALA A 250 22.56 -18.19 29.77
N ARG A 251 21.92 -18.14 28.60
CA ARG A 251 20.71 -18.91 28.29
C ARG A 251 20.97 -20.42 28.35
N SER A 252 22.13 -20.90 27.91
CA SER A 252 22.48 -22.34 27.98
C SER A 252 22.79 -22.82 29.41
N ASP A 253 23.27 -21.94 30.30
CA ASP A 253 23.62 -22.28 31.68
C ASP A 253 22.41 -22.25 32.64
N VAL A 254 21.28 -21.67 32.23
CA VAL A 254 20.05 -21.69 33.03
C VAL A 254 19.39 -23.06 32.88
N ASP A 255 19.55 -23.90 33.90
CA ASP A 255 18.77 -25.13 34.08
C ASP A 255 17.28 -24.77 34.19
N MET A 256 16.58 -24.76 33.05
CA MET A 256 15.14 -24.51 33.02
C MET A 256 14.42 -25.78 33.50
N PRO A 257 13.71 -25.75 34.65
CA PRO A 257 12.93 -26.89 35.09
C PRO A 257 11.88 -27.26 34.03
N SER A 258 11.73 -28.56 33.79
CA SER A 258 10.94 -29.18 32.71
C SER A 258 9.41 -28.87 32.70
N GLY A 259 8.89 -27.92 33.49
CA GLY A 259 7.44 -27.73 33.54
C GLY A 259 6.88 -26.61 34.41
N GLY A 260 7.42 -25.40 34.33
CA GLY A 260 6.76 -24.22 34.91
C GLY A 260 7.60 -22.95 34.87
N PRO A 261 6.99 -21.76 35.05
CA PRO A 261 7.75 -20.53 35.30
C PRO A 261 8.62 -20.73 36.54
N PRO A 262 9.93 -20.44 36.47
CA PRO A 262 10.83 -20.63 37.60
C PRO A 262 10.33 -19.83 38.82
N ASP A 263 10.24 -20.49 39.97
CA ASP A 263 9.91 -19.84 41.24
C ASP A 263 10.93 -18.70 41.47
N PRO A 264 10.50 -17.43 41.55
CA PRO A 264 11.42 -16.31 41.70
C PRO A 264 12.25 -16.38 42.99
N ALA A 265 11.78 -17.12 44.01
CA ALA A 265 12.58 -17.38 45.21
C ALA A 265 13.69 -18.43 45.03
N ARG A 266 13.68 -19.16 43.90
CA ARG A 266 14.65 -20.21 43.53
C ARG A 266 15.41 -19.91 42.24
N MET A 267 15.22 -18.73 41.65
CA MET A 267 16.00 -18.30 40.49
C MET A 267 17.47 -18.25 40.86
N SER A 268 18.29 -19.03 40.14
CA SER A 268 19.74 -18.94 40.26
C SER A 268 20.24 -17.56 39.84
N SER A 269 21.42 -17.17 40.30
CA SER A 269 22.09 -15.93 39.85
C SER A 269 22.10 -15.78 38.33
N SER A 270 22.20 -16.90 37.60
CA SER A 270 22.22 -16.96 36.13
C SER A 270 20.97 -16.37 35.45
N TYR A 271 19.79 -16.45 36.09
CA TYR A 271 18.56 -15.85 35.52
C TYR A 271 18.59 -14.31 35.58
N HIS A 272 19.09 -13.75 36.69
CA HIS A 272 19.27 -12.31 36.82
C HIS A 272 20.33 -11.78 35.84
N ASP A 273 21.39 -12.56 35.62
CA ASP A 273 22.42 -12.24 34.63
C ASP A 273 21.86 -12.21 33.20
N MET A 274 20.96 -13.14 32.84
CA MET A 274 20.29 -13.14 31.52
C MET A 274 19.45 -11.88 31.30
N THR A 275 18.64 -11.50 32.29
CA THR A 275 17.79 -10.30 32.19
C THR A 275 18.64 -9.03 32.05
N ALA A 276 19.72 -8.94 32.84
CA ALA A 276 20.65 -7.83 32.76
C ALA A 276 21.39 -7.78 31.40
N LEU A 277 21.79 -8.93 30.84
CA LEU A 277 22.41 -9.02 29.52
C LEU A 277 21.44 -8.63 28.40
N GLN A 278 20.18 -9.08 28.46
CA GLN A 278 19.15 -8.67 27.51
C GLN A 278 18.97 -7.15 27.50
N GLN A 279 18.84 -6.54 28.68
CA GLN A 279 18.74 -5.09 28.82
C GLN A 279 19.99 -4.37 28.26
N GLN A 280 21.18 -4.95 28.46
CA GLN A 280 22.42 -4.40 27.90
C GLN A 280 22.46 -4.49 26.36
N VAL A 281 21.97 -5.57 25.75
CA VAL A 281 21.85 -5.69 24.29
C VAL A 281 20.92 -4.63 23.73
N GLU A 282 19.74 -4.46 24.35
CA GLU A 282 18.76 -3.44 23.95
C GLU A 282 19.32 -2.02 24.09
N GLN A 283 19.97 -1.73 25.22
CA GLN A 283 20.63 -0.44 25.45
C GLN A 283 21.76 -0.20 24.43
N ALA A 284 22.62 -1.18 24.18
CA ALA A 284 23.71 -1.05 23.20
C ALA A 284 23.17 -0.84 21.77
N GLY A 285 22.07 -1.52 21.41
CA GLY A 285 21.37 -1.31 20.14
C GLY A 285 20.80 0.10 20.01
N ALA A 286 20.16 0.62 21.07
CA ALA A 286 19.64 1.97 21.10
C ALA A 286 20.76 3.02 21.00
N GLU A 287 21.87 2.84 21.72
CA GLU A 287 23.06 3.70 21.65
C GLU A 287 23.68 3.71 20.26
N ARG A 288 23.79 2.54 19.62
CA ARG A 288 24.30 2.36 18.26
C ARG A 288 23.45 3.11 17.25
N GLU A 289 22.12 3.01 17.35
CA GLU A 289 21.20 3.71 16.45
C GLU A 289 21.16 5.22 16.71
N GLU A 290 21.28 5.67 17.96
CA GLU A 290 21.44 7.09 18.26
C GLU A 290 22.72 7.67 17.64
N ARG A 291 23.85 6.96 17.76
CA ARG A 291 25.12 7.34 17.14
C ARG A 291 25.02 7.38 15.62
N ARG A 292 24.41 6.36 15.02
CA ARG A 292 24.18 6.33 13.57
C ARG A 292 23.40 7.55 13.12
N ARG A 293 22.29 7.87 13.80
CA ARG A 293 21.48 9.08 13.51
C ARG A 293 22.30 10.36 13.64
N ARG A 294 23.17 10.47 14.65
CA ARG A 294 24.05 11.63 14.85
C ARG A 294 25.09 11.76 13.73
N TYR A 295 25.77 10.68 13.36
CA TYR A 295 26.73 10.69 12.26
C TYR A 295 26.06 10.92 10.91
N ALA A 296 24.86 10.39 10.70
CA ALA A 296 24.07 10.60 9.50
C ALA A 296 23.74 12.08 9.23
N LEU A 297 23.61 12.91 10.27
CA LEU A 297 23.44 14.37 10.09
C LEU A 297 24.68 15.02 9.44
N GLN A 298 25.86 14.45 9.68
CA GLN A 298 27.12 14.92 9.10
C GLN A 298 27.43 14.19 7.78
N HIS A 299 27.08 12.91 7.70
CA HIS A 299 27.36 12.00 6.60
C HIS A 299 26.09 11.25 6.18
N PRO A 300 25.20 11.89 5.38
CA PRO A 300 23.92 11.31 4.95
C PRO A 300 24.00 9.89 4.39
N ILE A 301 25.12 9.53 3.75
CA ILE A 301 25.36 8.17 3.24
C ILE A 301 25.23 7.06 4.31
N LEU A 302 25.45 7.38 5.60
CA LEU A 302 25.27 6.43 6.70
C LEU A 302 23.80 6.12 7.01
N LEU A 303 22.83 6.87 6.47
CA LEU A 303 21.41 6.54 6.58
C LEU A 303 21.06 5.27 5.78
N ARG A 304 21.85 4.91 4.77
CA ARG A 304 21.64 3.73 3.94
C ARG A 304 21.87 2.45 4.76
N GLY A 305 20.81 1.69 5.02
CA GLY A 305 20.83 0.48 5.85
C GLY A 305 21.82 -0.59 5.38
N ASN A 306 22.03 -0.67 4.06
CA ASN A 306 22.80 -1.70 3.36
C ASN A 306 24.26 -1.31 3.08
N ILE A 307 24.75 -0.17 3.55
CA ILE A 307 26.12 0.23 3.26
C ILE A 307 27.14 -0.61 4.02
N ASP A 308 28.16 -1.11 3.33
CA ASP A 308 29.23 -1.91 3.94
C ASP A 308 30.14 -1.02 4.81
N LEU A 309 29.80 -0.92 6.09
CA LEU A 309 30.58 -0.19 7.08
C LEU A 309 32.00 -0.72 7.22
N ARG A 310 32.25 -2.02 7.00
CA ARG A 310 33.60 -2.62 7.10
C ARG A 310 34.49 -2.13 5.97
N ALA A 311 33.95 -2.06 4.75
CA ALA A 311 34.66 -1.49 3.61
C ALA A 311 35.05 -0.02 3.87
N ILE A 312 34.12 0.78 4.39
CA ILE A 312 34.38 2.19 4.74
C ILE A 312 35.43 2.30 5.86
N ALA A 313 35.23 1.58 6.96
CA ALA A 313 36.08 1.62 8.15
C ALA A 313 37.53 1.16 7.90
N SER A 314 37.76 0.38 6.85
CA SER A 314 39.10 -0.08 6.46
C SER A 314 40.04 1.06 6.06
N GLY A 315 39.48 2.20 5.62
CA GLY A 315 40.26 3.31 5.06
C GLY A 315 40.92 3.00 3.70
N ASP A 316 40.70 1.80 3.14
CA ASP A 316 41.19 1.44 1.82
C ASP A 316 40.45 2.27 0.75
N THR A 317 41.20 3.05 -0.01
CA THR A 317 40.63 4.01 -0.97
C THR A 317 39.83 3.32 -2.07
N ALA A 318 40.31 2.19 -2.61
CA ALA A 318 39.62 1.49 -3.69
C ALA A 318 38.29 0.88 -3.23
N ARG A 319 38.27 0.27 -2.03
CA ARG A 319 37.04 -0.25 -1.42
C ARG A 319 36.08 0.86 -1.06
N PHE A 320 36.57 1.96 -0.50
CA PHE A 320 35.76 3.14 -0.21
C PHE A 320 35.09 3.67 -1.48
N ASP A 321 35.85 3.89 -2.56
CA ASP A 321 35.33 4.41 -3.83
C ASP A 321 34.30 3.47 -4.45
N THR A 322 34.52 2.15 -4.31
CA THR A 322 33.58 1.14 -4.80
C THR A 322 32.27 1.17 -4.02
N VAL A 323 32.33 1.19 -2.69
CA VAL A 323 31.14 1.13 -1.84
C VAL A 323 30.40 2.46 -1.79
N VAL A 324 31.09 3.55 -1.43
CA VAL A 324 30.47 4.88 -1.30
C VAL A 324 30.21 5.47 -2.68
N GLY A 325 31.19 5.43 -3.59
CA GLY A 325 31.05 5.98 -4.93
C GLY A 325 30.13 5.15 -5.83
N GLY A 326 30.11 3.82 -5.67
CA GLY A 326 29.13 2.97 -6.35
C GLY A 326 27.70 3.28 -5.93
N GLU A 327 27.46 3.42 -4.63
CA GLU A 327 26.14 3.74 -4.07
C GLU A 327 25.66 5.14 -4.52
N LEU A 328 26.49 6.16 -4.40
CA LEU A 328 26.14 7.52 -4.82
C LEU A 328 25.88 7.60 -6.34
N ARG A 329 26.67 6.91 -7.16
CA ARG A 329 26.45 6.83 -8.60
C ARG A 329 25.13 6.14 -8.92
N GLN A 330 24.84 5.03 -8.25
CA GLN A 330 23.59 4.30 -8.48
C GLN A 330 22.36 5.13 -8.11
N ILE A 331 22.39 5.88 -7.01
CA ILE A 331 21.30 6.81 -6.67
C ILE A 331 21.17 7.91 -7.72
N SER A 332 22.28 8.47 -8.20
CA SER A 332 22.31 9.46 -9.28
C SER A 332 21.65 8.92 -10.56
N GLU A 333 22.02 7.70 -10.99
CA GLU A 333 21.43 7.02 -12.14
C GLU A 333 19.93 6.73 -11.95
N ASN A 334 19.53 6.30 -10.75
CA ASN A 334 18.13 6.08 -10.40
C ASN A 334 17.31 7.37 -10.43
N ILE A 335 17.87 8.50 -9.96
CA ILE A 335 17.21 9.81 -10.05
C ILE A 335 16.99 10.20 -11.51
N ASP A 336 17.98 9.98 -12.39
CA ASP A 336 17.85 10.30 -13.83
C ASP A 336 16.80 9.42 -14.49
N ALA A 337 16.85 8.11 -14.24
CA ALA A 337 15.88 7.16 -14.76
C ALA A 337 14.46 7.53 -14.28
N THR A 338 14.28 7.79 -12.99
CA THR A 338 12.97 8.18 -12.41
C THR A 338 12.46 9.47 -13.03
N ARG A 339 13.32 10.48 -13.22
CA ARG A 339 12.95 11.73 -13.91
C ARG A 339 12.48 11.47 -15.33
N ASP A 340 13.22 10.69 -16.11
CA ASP A 340 12.83 10.32 -17.48
C ASP A 340 11.51 9.51 -17.50
N ASN A 341 11.29 8.65 -16.51
CA ASN A 341 10.07 7.87 -16.39
C ASN A 341 8.84 8.74 -16.05
N ILE A 342 9.02 9.75 -15.20
CA ILE A 342 7.98 10.74 -14.90
C ILE A 342 7.71 11.61 -16.13
N ASP A 343 8.77 12.07 -16.81
CA ASP A 343 8.64 12.93 -17.97
C ASP A 343 7.97 12.24 -19.16
N SER A 344 8.28 10.96 -19.36
CA SER A 344 7.64 10.13 -20.38
C SER A 344 6.24 9.63 -19.99
N GLY A 345 5.77 9.89 -18.77
CA GLY A 345 4.47 9.42 -18.28
C GLY A 345 4.42 7.90 -18.05
N ARG A 346 5.57 7.23 -17.99
CA ARG A 346 5.72 5.80 -17.62
C ARG A 346 5.52 5.60 -16.13
N LEU A 347 6.19 6.43 -15.32
CA LEU A 347 5.96 6.47 -13.88
C LEU A 347 4.88 7.50 -13.58
N LYS A 348 3.73 7.01 -13.13
CA LYS A 348 2.58 7.85 -12.85
C LYS A 348 2.73 8.50 -11.47
N VAL A 349 2.59 9.82 -11.39
CA VAL A 349 2.81 10.58 -10.15
C VAL A 349 1.83 10.22 -9.02
N TRP A 350 0.67 9.66 -9.33
CA TRP A 350 -0.30 9.18 -8.33
C TRP A 350 0.08 7.83 -7.70
N ASN A 351 0.98 7.08 -8.36
CA ASN A 351 1.62 5.93 -7.75
C ASN A 351 2.69 6.37 -6.74
N LEU A 352 2.93 7.66 -6.56
CA LEU A 352 3.93 8.17 -5.65
C LEU A 352 3.29 8.70 -4.35
N THR A 353 3.41 7.96 -3.23
CA THR A 353 2.61 8.22 -2.01
C THR A 353 2.76 9.63 -1.49
N ASP A 354 4.00 10.03 -1.24
CA ASP A 354 4.29 11.32 -0.64
C ASP A 354 4.01 12.45 -1.60
N ILE A 355 4.20 12.24 -2.91
CA ILE A 355 3.89 13.25 -3.93
C ILE A 355 2.39 13.54 -3.96
N ALA A 356 1.53 12.53 -4.00
CA ALA A 356 0.08 12.74 -4.03
C ALA A 356 -0.41 13.46 -2.75
N ARG A 357 0.15 13.09 -1.59
CA ARG A 357 -0.12 13.75 -0.31
C ARG A 357 0.35 15.20 -0.30
N MET A 358 1.60 15.47 -0.68
CA MET A 358 2.16 16.82 -0.79
C MET A 358 1.39 17.69 -1.78
N THR A 359 0.98 17.12 -2.92
CA THR A 359 0.15 17.82 -3.92
C THR A 359 -1.19 18.25 -3.33
N SER A 360 -1.84 17.35 -2.57
CA SER A 360 -3.10 17.66 -1.90
C SER A 360 -2.94 18.74 -0.84
N GLN A 361 -1.83 18.73 -0.10
CA GLN A 361 -1.49 19.74 0.90
C GLN A 361 -1.17 21.10 0.25
N ASP A 362 -0.36 21.11 -0.80
CA ASP A 362 0.04 22.31 -1.54
C ASP A 362 -1.16 23.01 -2.20
N LEU A 363 -2.07 22.24 -2.78
CA LEU A 363 -3.30 22.76 -3.38
C LEU A 363 -4.38 23.09 -2.33
N GLY A 364 -4.18 22.76 -1.05
CA GLY A 364 -5.17 23.00 0.01
C GLY A 364 -6.44 22.16 -0.12
N VAL A 365 -6.35 20.99 -0.73
CA VAL A 365 -7.46 20.07 -1.02
C VAL A 365 -7.39 18.76 -0.25
N ALA A 366 -6.45 18.63 0.69
CA ALA A 366 -6.30 17.43 1.51
C ALA A 366 -7.59 17.06 2.27
N ASN A 367 -8.34 18.06 2.74
CA ASN A 367 -9.57 17.88 3.51
C ASN A 367 -10.84 18.04 2.65
N ASN A 368 -10.73 18.05 1.32
CA ASN A 368 -11.87 18.15 0.42
C ASN A 368 -12.15 16.78 -0.21
N GLU A 369 -12.97 15.97 0.47
CA GLU A 369 -13.27 14.59 0.08
C GLU A 369 -13.84 14.47 -1.34
N LEU A 370 -14.61 15.46 -1.80
CA LEU A 370 -15.20 15.48 -3.14
C LEU A 370 -14.13 15.65 -4.22
N LEU A 371 -13.19 16.57 -4.04
CA LEU A 371 -12.06 16.72 -4.97
C LEU A 371 -11.12 15.52 -4.93
N GLN A 372 -10.90 14.93 -3.75
CA GLN A 372 -10.12 13.69 -3.61
C GLN A 372 -10.80 12.52 -4.33
N THR A 373 -12.12 12.42 -4.26
CA THR A 373 -12.90 11.42 -4.98
C THR A 373 -12.79 11.62 -6.49
N ALA A 374 -12.89 12.87 -6.96
CA ALA A 374 -12.71 13.19 -8.38
C ALA A 374 -11.30 12.83 -8.90
N ILE A 375 -10.25 13.02 -8.09
CA ILE A 375 -8.89 12.57 -8.41
C ILE A 375 -8.85 11.04 -8.52
N ARG A 376 -9.43 10.31 -7.56
CA ARG A 376 -9.46 8.83 -7.59
C ARG A 376 -10.23 8.29 -8.80
N GLU A 377 -11.39 8.87 -9.12
CA GLU A 377 -12.19 8.51 -10.30
C GLU A 377 -11.43 8.80 -11.60
N TYR A 378 -10.74 9.94 -11.69
CA TYR A 378 -9.90 10.28 -12.84
C TYR A 378 -8.75 9.28 -13.01
N VAL A 379 -8.01 9.01 -11.94
CA VAL A 379 -6.92 8.02 -11.93
C VAL A 379 -7.42 6.63 -12.30
N GLY A 380 -8.58 6.22 -11.79
CA GLY A 380 -9.18 4.93 -12.12
C GLY A 380 -9.55 4.80 -13.61
N ARG A 381 -10.01 5.89 -14.24
CA ARG A 381 -10.27 5.93 -15.69
C ARG A 381 -8.97 5.84 -16.50
N GLU A 382 -7.96 6.63 -16.16
CA GLU A 382 -6.64 6.57 -16.81
C GLU A 382 -6.02 5.17 -16.67
N GLN A 383 -6.13 4.56 -15.48
CA GLN A 383 -5.65 3.20 -15.25
C GLN A 383 -6.47 2.16 -16.01
N ALA A 384 -7.78 2.32 -16.15
CA ALA A 384 -8.60 1.39 -16.93
C ALA A 384 -8.23 1.43 -18.41
N ASP A 385 -7.99 2.62 -18.96
CA ASP A 385 -7.52 2.80 -20.34
C ASP A 385 -6.12 2.19 -20.53
N ASP A 386 -5.20 2.43 -19.59
CA ASP A 386 -3.88 1.80 -19.56
C ASP A 386 -3.99 0.28 -19.38
N THR A 387 -4.95 -0.24 -18.60
CA THR A 387 -5.12 -1.68 -18.34
C THR A 387 -5.76 -2.40 -19.52
N ILE A 388 -6.68 -1.77 -20.27
CA ILE A 388 -7.25 -2.34 -21.48
C ILE A 388 -6.17 -2.44 -22.57
N VAL A 389 -5.35 -1.40 -22.72
CA VAL A 389 -4.18 -1.43 -23.59
C VAL A 389 -3.17 -2.45 -23.09
N ARG A 390 -2.79 -2.44 -21.81
CA ARG A 390 -1.86 -3.40 -21.18
C ARG A 390 -2.39 -4.83 -21.18
N ALA A 391 -3.69 -5.10 -21.14
CA ALA A 391 -4.26 -6.44 -21.25
C ALA A 391 -4.29 -6.93 -22.71
N ALA A 392 -4.54 -6.03 -23.66
CA ALA A 392 -4.39 -6.32 -25.09
C ALA A 392 -2.92 -6.53 -25.49
N VAL A 393 -2.01 -5.79 -24.86
CA VAL A 393 -0.55 -5.75 -25.08
C VAL A 393 0.18 -6.85 -24.32
N ALA A 394 -0.09 -7.12 -23.05
CA ALA A 394 0.49 -8.23 -22.28
C ALA A 394 0.14 -9.58 -22.90
N ALA A 395 -1.03 -9.69 -23.53
CA ALA A 395 -1.40 -10.86 -24.30
C ALA A 395 -0.60 -11.04 -25.61
N LEU A 396 0.19 -10.05 -26.04
CA LEU A 396 1.03 -10.03 -27.26
C LEU A 396 2.54 -9.83 -26.97
N ALA A 397 2.89 -9.26 -25.82
CA ALA A 397 4.20 -8.78 -25.41
C ALA A 397 5.13 -9.86 -24.84
N ILE A 398 4.59 -10.85 -24.16
CA ILE A 398 5.34 -11.66 -23.18
C ILE A 398 6.53 -12.45 -23.76
N THR A 399 6.68 -12.52 -25.09
CA THR A 399 7.66 -13.42 -25.72
C THR A 399 8.97 -12.79 -26.20
N ALA A 400 9.17 -11.47 -26.10
CA ALA A 400 10.36 -10.85 -26.71
C ALA A 400 11.40 -10.25 -25.75
N ALA A 401 11.08 -10.01 -24.47
CA ALA A 401 11.96 -9.25 -23.58
C ALA A 401 13.18 -10.01 -23.05
N ILE A 402 13.22 -11.35 -23.16
CA ILE A 402 14.18 -12.16 -22.37
C ILE A 402 15.43 -12.58 -23.18
N VAL A 403 15.51 -12.20 -24.46
CA VAL A 403 16.72 -12.43 -25.25
C VAL A 403 17.85 -11.44 -24.90
N ALA A 404 17.56 -10.31 -24.24
CA ALA A 404 18.56 -9.25 -24.01
C ALA A 404 19.38 -9.39 -22.71
N THR A 405 18.91 -10.12 -21.69
CA THR A 405 19.51 -10.11 -20.35
C THR A 405 20.61 -11.15 -20.10
N MET A 406 20.85 -12.09 -21.03
CA MET A 406 21.77 -13.22 -20.80
C MET A 406 23.13 -13.10 -21.50
N ALA A 407 23.47 -11.97 -22.14
CA ALA A 407 24.69 -11.87 -22.96
C ALA A 407 25.80 -10.94 -22.44
N THR A 408 25.61 -10.13 -21.39
CA THR A 408 26.65 -9.20 -20.92
C THR A 408 26.80 -9.21 -19.40
N GLY A 409 27.84 -9.88 -18.91
CA GLY A 409 28.23 -9.79 -17.50
C GLY A 409 28.63 -8.37 -17.10
N GLY A 410 28.10 -7.91 -15.96
CA GLY A 410 28.72 -6.89 -15.11
C GLY A 410 28.56 -5.41 -15.50
N VAL A 411 28.72 -5.00 -16.76
CA VAL A 411 28.65 -3.56 -17.12
C VAL A 411 28.22 -3.40 -18.58
N ALA A 412 26.92 -3.24 -18.86
CA ALA A 412 26.34 -2.58 -20.05
C ALA A 412 24.81 -2.80 -20.10
N VAL A 413 24.01 -1.76 -19.80
CA VAL A 413 22.55 -1.80 -20.02
C VAL A 413 22.14 -1.15 -21.35
N VAL A 414 23.08 -0.76 -22.21
CA VAL A 414 22.74 -0.11 -23.50
C VAL A 414 23.54 -0.72 -24.65
N ALA A 415 23.06 -1.84 -25.21
CA ALA A 415 23.16 -2.18 -26.64
C ALA A 415 22.63 -3.60 -26.90
N GLY A 416 21.48 -3.71 -27.59
CA GLY A 416 21.01 -5.02 -28.07
C GLY A 416 19.55 -5.07 -28.48
N ALA A 417 19.16 -4.29 -29.49
CA ALA A 417 17.80 -4.34 -30.04
C ALA A 417 17.79 -4.36 -31.56
N VAL A 418 18.11 -5.51 -32.18
CA VAL A 418 17.62 -5.85 -33.52
C VAL A 418 17.42 -7.37 -33.62
N ALA A 419 16.17 -7.83 -33.51
CA ALA A 419 15.50 -8.61 -34.56
C ALA A 419 14.15 -9.20 -34.08
N LEU A 420 13.18 -9.15 -35.00
CA LEU A 420 11.92 -9.90 -35.10
C LEU A 420 10.64 -9.33 -34.44
N GLY A 421 9.84 -8.69 -35.30
CA GLY A 421 8.37 -8.79 -35.31
C GLY A 421 7.62 -7.87 -34.35
N VAL A 422 6.42 -7.48 -34.78
CA VAL A 422 5.49 -6.50 -34.14
C VAL A 422 5.19 -6.76 -32.65
N GLY A 423 5.58 -7.91 -32.06
CA GLY A 423 5.49 -8.21 -30.62
C GLY A 423 6.67 -7.74 -29.75
N GLY A 424 7.84 -7.40 -30.33
CA GLY A 424 9.03 -6.98 -29.57
C GLY A 424 8.90 -5.66 -28.82
N TYR A 425 8.13 -4.73 -29.37
CA TYR A 425 7.94 -3.39 -28.81
C TYR A 425 7.17 -3.41 -27.48
N GLN A 426 6.39 -4.46 -27.23
CA GLN A 426 5.43 -4.48 -26.12
C GLN A 426 6.00 -5.14 -24.86
N ALA A 427 6.83 -6.18 -25.00
CA ALA A 427 7.57 -6.83 -23.91
C ALA A 427 8.52 -5.87 -23.20
N THR A 428 9.18 -5.06 -24.03
CA THR A 428 10.16 -4.09 -23.60
C THR A 428 9.51 -2.99 -22.77
N GLN A 429 8.22 -2.67 -22.99
CA GLN A 429 7.51 -1.70 -22.16
C GLN A 429 7.23 -2.21 -20.75
N SER A 430 6.76 -3.45 -20.56
CA SER A 430 6.51 -3.97 -19.20
C SER A 430 7.78 -4.12 -18.37
N VAL A 431 8.91 -4.51 -18.98
CA VAL A 431 10.22 -4.53 -18.30
C VAL A 431 10.69 -3.10 -18.01
N ARG A 432 10.48 -2.15 -18.93
CA ARG A 432 10.80 -0.75 -18.68
C ARG A 432 9.96 -0.14 -17.58
N ASP A 433 8.67 -0.49 -17.48
CA ASP A 433 7.77 -0.06 -16.42
C ASP A 433 8.20 -0.65 -15.07
N PHE A 434 8.56 -1.94 -15.04
CA PHE A 434 9.15 -2.59 -13.86
C PHE A 434 10.45 -1.89 -13.40
N LEU A 435 11.37 -1.65 -14.34
CA LEU A 435 12.63 -0.97 -14.04
C LEU A 435 12.41 0.48 -13.65
N ALA A 436 11.35 1.12 -14.16
CA ALA A 436 10.98 2.47 -13.82
C ALA A 436 10.52 2.60 -12.37
N GLU A 437 9.71 1.66 -11.90
CA GLU A 437 9.28 1.59 -10.50
C GLU A 437 10.45 1.22 -9.58
N GLY A 438 11.32 0.29 -10.00
CA GLY A 438 12.53 -0.07 -9.24
C GLY A 438 13.52 1.08 -9.04
N ALA A 439 13.72 1.92 -10.07
CA ALA A 439 14.56 3.11 -9.96
C ALA A 439 13.98 4.12 -8.95
N ALA A 440 12.65 4.29 -8.92
CA ALA A 440 11.97 5.25 -8.04
C ALA A 440 12.06 4.90 -6.55
N GLY A 441 12.31 3.63 -6.20
CA GLY A 441 12.52 3.18 -4.82
C GLY A 441 13.92 3.43 -4.26
N ASN A 442 14.85 3.99 -5.05
CA ASN A 442 16.22 4.26 -4.60
C ASN A 442 16.78 5.58 -5.15
N VAL A 443 16.06 6.68 -4.91
CA VAL A 443 16.39 8.03 -5.40
C VAL A 443 16.86 9.02 -4.32
N ALA A 444 17.06 8.58 -3.08
CA ALA A 444 17.53 9.43 -1.99
C ALA A 444 18.50 8.68 -1.06
N LEU A 445 19.32 9.44 -0.33
CA LEU A 445 20.21 8.89 0.70
C LEU A 445 19.48 8.56 2.01
N ASP A 446 18.44 9.32 2.34
CA ASP A 446 17.61 9.09 3.52
C ASP A 446 16.46 8.13 3.15
N PRO A 447 16.43 6.91 3.73
CA PRO A 447 15.39 5.92 3.45
C PRO A 447 13.97 6.43 3.69
N ALA A 448 13.78 7.36 4.62
CA ALA A 448 12.47 7.91 4.97
C ALA A 448 11.83 8.75 3.84
N VAL A 449 12.63 9.13 2.83
CA VAL A 449 12.21 9.88 1.62
C VAL A 449 12.69 9.20 0.33
N GLN A 450 13.24 7.99 0.43
CA GLN A 450 13.83 7.27 -0.67
C GLN A 450 12.79 6.53 -1.52
N ASP A 451 11.73 6.03 -0.88
CA ASP A 451 10.68 5.28 -1.55
C ASP A 451 9.59 6.21 -2.02
N ILE A 452 9.77 6.71 -3.24
CA ILE A 452 8.77 7.58 -3.84
C ILE A 452 7.63 6.75 -4.45
N SER A 453 7.77 5.42 -4.70
CA SER A 453 6.78 4.58 -5.43
C SER A 453 5.91 3.68 -4.54
N ARG A 454 4.67 3.38 -4.98
CA ARG A 454 3.68 2.53 -4.28
C ARG A 454 3.60 1.08 -4.76
N GLN A 455 3.97 0.79 -5.99
CA GLN A 455 3.69 -0.50 -6.63
C GLN A 455 4.94 -1.37 -6.67
N GLU A 456 4.85 -2.55 -6.07
CA GLU A 456 5.76 -3.67 -6.38
C GLU A 456 5.13 -4.46 -7.55
N PRO A 457 5.84 -4.68 -8.67
CA PRO A 457 5.26 -5.28 -9.87
C PRO A 457 5.07 -6.81 -9.79
N GLU A 458 3.81 -7.27 -9.77
CA GLU A 458 3.42 -8.66 -9.47
C GLU A 458 3.54 -9.69 -10.63
N LEU A 459 3.82 -9.28 -11.87
CA LEU A 459 3.62 -10.15 -13.06
C LEU A 459 4.88 -10.86 -13.63
N GLY A 460 6.03 -10.80 -12.97
CA GLY A 460 7.28 -11.40 -13.48
C GLY A 460 7.28 -12.95 -13.58
N TRP A 461 6.39 -13.63 -12.85
CA TRP A 461 6.56 -15.05 -12.51
C TRP A 461 6.10 -16.05 -13.59
N LEU A 462 5.01 -15.78 -14.31
CA LEU A 462 4.52 -16.69 -15.36
C LEU A 462 5.52 -16.85 -16.53
N ILE A 463 6.32 -15.80 -16.76
CA ILE A 463 7.27 -15.73 -17.86
C ILE A 463 8.56 -16.50 -17.51
N LEU A 464 8.97 -16.43 -16.25
CA LEU A 464 10.13 -17.18 -15.72
C LEU A 464 9.93 -18.70 -15.83
N ASP A 465 8.72 -19.19 -15.54
CA ASP A 465 8.41 -20.62 -15.53
C ASP A 465 8.51 -21.28 -16.93
N LEU A 466 8.12 -20.58 -18.00
CA LEU A 466 8.22 -21.08 -19.38
C LEU A 466 9.66 -21.14 -19.89
N ILE A 467 10.53 -20.25 -19.41
CA ILE A 467 11.95 -20.18 -19.78
C ILE A 467 12.79 -21.22 -19.05
N SER A 468 12.41 -21.56 -17.80
CA SER A 468 13.06 -22.60 -17.00
C SER A 468 13.02 -24.00 -17.62
N VAL A 469 12.20 -24.22 -18.66
CA VAL A 469 12.06 -25.51 -19.38
C VAL A 469 12.95 -25.59 -20.63
N GLY A 470 13.75 -24.56 -20.92
CA GLY A 470 14.69 -24.57 -22.05
C GLY A 470 14.02 -24.44 -23.41
N LEU A 471 12.81 -23.89 -23.48
CA LEU A 471 12.13 -23.59 -24.73
C LEU A 471 12.80 -22.39 -25.42
N ASP A 472 13.05 -22.51 -26.72
CA ASP A 472 13.46 -21.35 -27.51
C ASP A 472 12.30 -20.34 -27.65
N ALA A 473 12.63 -19.08 -27.92
CA ALA A 473 11.64 -18.00 -27.99
C ALA A 473 10.51 -18.28 -28.99
N ILE A 474 10.77 -19.01 -30.08
CA ILE A 474 9.77 -19.33 -31.10
C ILE A 474 8.79 -20.41 -30.59
N GLN A 475 9.30 -21.40 -29.86
CA GLN A 475 8.49 -22.44 -29.22
C GLN A 475 7.59 -21.85 -28.13
N VAL A 476 8.07 -20.86 -27.37
CA VAL A 476 7.25 -20.13 -26.39
C VAL A 476 6.15 -19.31 -27.09
N VAL A 477 6.42 -18.66 -28.23
CA VAL A 477 5.38 -17.92 -28.99
C VAL A 477 4.26 -18.87 -29.44
N ARG A 478 4.63 -20.01 -30.04
CA ARG A 478 3.67 -21.01 -30.56
C ARG A 478 2.86 -21.65 -29.44
N ALA A 479 3.52 -21.97 -28.32
CA ALA A 479 2.89 -22.46 -27.10
C ALA A 479 1.83 -21.50 -26.57
N VAL A 480 2.17 -20.21 -26.43
CA VAL A 480 1.27 -19.17 -25.90
C VAL A 480 0.11 -18.90 -26.85
N GLN A 481 0.36 -18.81 -28.16
CA GLN A 481 -0.70 -18.61 -29.16
C GLN A 481 -1.67 -19.79 -29.21
N ALA A 482 -1.15 -21.02 -29.12
CA ALA A 482 -1.98 -22.21 -29.11
C ALA A 482 -2.83 -22.29 -27.84
N LEU A 483 -2.26 -21.98 -26.67
CA LEU A 483 -2.97 -21.96 -25.38
C LEU A 483 -4.02 -20.84 -25.29
N ARG A 484 -3.82 -19.69 -25.94
CA ARG A 484 -4.74 -18.53 -25.85
C ARG A 484 -6.16 -18.85 -26.34
N THR A 485 -6.28 -19.65 -27.40
CA THR A 485 -7.57 -20.12 -27.91
C THR A 485 -8.24 -21.09 -26.93
N VAL A 486 -7.45 -21.92 -26.24
CA VAL A 486 -7.91 -22.91 -25.26
C VAL A 486 -8.33 -22.26 -23.94
N VAL A 487 -7.55 -21.31 -23.44
CA VAL A 487 -7.85 -20.58 -22.18
C VAL A 487 -9.15 -19.81 -22.31
N ARG A 488 -9.44 -19.23 -23.50
CA ARG A 488 -10.73 -18.58 -23.76
C ARG A 488 -11.88 -19.57 -23.63
N THR A 489 -11.77 -20.75 -24.24
CA THR A 489 -12.80 -21.80 -24.16
C THR A 489 -12.94 -22.35 -22.73
N VAL A 490 -11.86 -22.50 -21.99
CA VAL A 490 -11.86 -23.03 -20.62
C VAL A 490 -12.39 -22.02 -19.61
N SER A 491 -12.16 -20.72 -19.83
CA SER A 491 -12.75 -19.65 -19.02
C SER A 491 -14.27 -19.56 -19.16
N THR A 492 -14.82 -20.02 -20.29
CA THR A 492 -16.28 -20.06 -20.53
C THR A 492 -16.92 -21.42 -20.24
N THR A 493 -16.21 -22.55 -20.43
CA THR A 493 -16.80 -23.89 -20.28
C THR A 493 -16.39 -24.65 -19.01
N GLY A 494 -15.33 -24.21 -18.32
CA GLY A 494 -14.81 -24.86 -17.11
C GLY A 494 -14.19 -26.25 -17.33
N GLN A 495 -13.99 -26.70 -18.58
CA GLN A 495 -13.53 -28.06 -18.87
C GLN A 495 -12.00 -28.20 -18.83
N VAL A 496 -11.46 -28.44 -17.64
CA VAL A 496 -10.01 -28.63 -17.36
C VAL A 496 -9.42 -29.82 -18.12
N VAL A 497 -10.20 -30.87 -18.39
CA VAL A 497 -9.75 -32.05 -19.14
C VAL A 497 -9.45 -31.68 -20.59
N GLU A 498 -10.25 -30.80 -21.19
CA GLU A 498 -10.04 -30.33 -22.55
C GLU A 498 -8.85 -29.36 -22.63
N PHE A 499 -8.68 -28.51 -21.61
CA PHE A 499 -7.46 -27.72 -21.45
C PHE A 499 -6.22 -28.61 -21.43
N ALA A 500 -6.24 -29.67 -20.63
CA ALA A 500 -5.10 -30.56 -20.46
C ALA A 500 -4.76 -31.36 -21.73
N ALA A 501 -5.79 -31.85 -22.43
CA ALA A 501 -5.61 -32.52 -23.70
C ALA A 501 -5.02 -31.57 -24.76
N GLN A 502 -5.44 -30.31 -24.80
CA GLN A 502 -4.92 -29.35 -25.77
C GLN A 502 -3.53 -28.82 -25.39
N ALA A 503 -3.26 -28.55 -24.10
CA ALA A 503 -1.93 -28.20 -23.61
C ALA A 503 -0.90 -29.28 -23.95
N ARG A 504 -1.24 -30.57 -23.77
CA ARG A 504 -0.39 -31.70 -24.16
C ARG A 504 -0.19 -31.87 -25.67
N ARG A 505 -1.08 -31.32 -26.51
CA ARG A 505 -0.93 -31.34 -27.97
C ARG A 505 0.00 -30.24 -28.49
N VAL A 506 0.10 -29.12 -27.77
CA VAL A 506 0.74 -27.90 -28.28
C VAL A 506 2.01 -27.52 -27.52
N LEU A 507 2.24 -28.14 -26.35
CA LEU A 507 3.43 -27.96 -25.53
C LEU A 507 4.23 -29.27 -25.46
N PRO A 508 5.56 -29.20 -25.30
CA PRO A 508 6.35 -30.35 -24.90
C PRO A 508 5.84 -30.93 -23.59
N ALA A 509 5.88 -32.26 -23.44
CA ALA A 509 5.23 -32.99 -22.35
C ALA A 509 5.52 -32.41 -20.95
N ALA A 510 6.78 -32.06 -20.65
CA ALA A 510 7.14 -31.48 -19.36
C ALA A 510 6.51 -30.09 -19.11
N ALA A 511 6.41 -29.24 -20.14
CA ALA A 511 5.76 -27.94 -20.05
C ALA A 511 4.23 -28.09 -20.00
N ALA A 512 3.68 -29.03 -20.78
CA ALA A 512 2.28 -29.38 -20.75
C ALA A 512 1.85 -29.80 -19.34
N GLU A 513 2.56 -30.72 -18.71
CA GLU A 513 2.20 -31.20 -17.37
C GLU A 513 2.31 -30.10 -16.30
N ARG A 514 3.29 -29.17 -16.40
CA ARG A 514 3.36 -28.05 -15.45
C ARG A 514 2.22 -27.05 -15.63
N VAL A 515 1.89 -26.72 -16.88
CA VAL A 515 0.77 -25.81 -17.21
C VAL A 515 -0.56 -26.45 -16.84
N VAL A 516 -0.73 -27.75 -17.10
CA VAL A 516 -1.89 -28.53 -16.70
C VAL A 516 -1.99 -28.65 -15.20
N ALA A 517 -0.89 -28.91 -14.49
CA ALA A 517 -0.89 -28.97 -13.03
C ALA A 517 -1.25 -27.61 -12.42
N SER A 518 -0.75 -26.50 -12.97
CA SER A 518 -1.07 -25.15 -12.52
C SER A 518 -2.56 -24.82 -12.72
N VAL A 519 -3.11 -25.07 -13.91
CA VAL A 519 -4.53 -24.81 -14.21
C VAL A 519 -5.46 -25.80 -13.51
N THR A 520 -5.05 -27.06 -13.33
CA THR A 520 -5.83 -28.07 -12.58
C THR A 520 -5.85 -27.76 -11.09
N ARG A 521 -4.75 -27.23 -10.53
CA ARG A 521 -4.75 -26.68 -9.16
C ARG A 521 -5.76 -25.54 -9.05
N GLN A 522 -5.68 -24.54 -9.94
CA GLN A 522 -6.53 -23.35 -9.89
C GLN A 522 -8.02 -23.62 -10.19
N ALA A 523 -8.31 -24.55 -11.12
CA ALA A 523 -9.68 -24.95 -11.46
C ALA A 523 -10.25 -26.00 -10.49
N GLY A 524 -9.41 -26.83 -9.88
CA GLY A 524 -9.76 -27.68 -8.73
C GLY A 524 -10.23 -26.85 -7.55
N THR A 525 -9.58 -25.70 -7.29
CA THR A 525 -10.03 -24.72 -6.28
C THR A 525 -11.42 -24.16 -6.63
N ARG A 526 -11.71 -23.80 -7.89
CA ARG A 526 -13.02 -23.24 -8.28
C ARG A 526 -14.17 -24.26 -8.39
N ALA A 527 -13.91 -25.47 -8.88
CA ALA A 527 -14.93 -26.51 -9.02
C ALA A 527 -15.24 -27.22 -7.68
N ALA A 528 -14.31 -27.19 -6.72
CA ALA A 528 -14.57 -27.54 -5.33
C ALA A 528 -15.39 -26.44 -4.64
N ILE A 529 -15.08 -25.15 -4.87
CA ILE A 529 -15.89 -24.04 -4.33
C ILE A 529 -17.34 -24.09 -4.86
N GLY A 530 -17.57 -24.36 -6.15
CA GLY A 530 -18.93 -24.40 -6.71
C GLY A 530 -19.82 -25.56 -6.22
N ARG A 531 -19.23 -26.73 -5.88
CA ARG A 531 -20.01 -27.89 -5.41
C ARG A 531 -20.03 -28.04 -3.89
N THR A 532 -19.10 -27.41 -3.19
CA THR A 532 -19.08 -27.35 -1.73
C THR A 532 -19.89 -26.14 -1.20
N VAL A 533 -20.03 -25.05 -1.95
CA VAL A 533 -20.85 -23.89 -1.55
C VAL A 533 -22.35 -24.16 -1.63
N GLU A 534 -22.80 -25.08 -2.48
CA GLU A 534 -24.23 -25.45 -2.57
C GLU A 534 -24.61 -26.62 -1.62
N ALA A 535 -23.64 -27.44 -1.20
CA ALA A 535 -23.87 -28.56 -0.27
C ALA A 535 -23.42 -28.28 1.19
N ILE A 536 -22.60 -27.26 1.42
CA ILE A 536 -22.16 -26.76 2.73
C ILE A 536 -22.52 -25.28 2.85
N GLY A 537 -23.77 -24.94 2.54
CA GLY A 537 -24.42 -23.71 2.98
C GLY A 537 -24.76 -23.71 4.48
N ALA A 538 -23.96 -24.39 5.31
CA ALA A 538 -24.12 -24.43 6.76
C ALA A 538 -22.98 -23.63 7.39
N GLN A 539 -23.30 -22.37 7.67
CA GLN A 539 -22.71 -21.46 8.65
C GLN A 539 -21.59 -22.06 9.52
N PHE A 540 -20.44 -21.39 9.53
CA PHE A 540 -19.43 -21.43 10.59
C PHE A 540 -20.12 -21.07 11.93
N ARG A 541 -20.72 -22.05 12.62
CA ARG A 541 -21.53 -21.79 13.82
C ARG A 541 -20.58 -21.56 14.99
N ARG A 542 -21.02 -20.76 15.97
CA ARG A 542 -20.29 -20.59 17.25
C ARG A 542 -19.95 -21.92 17.94
N ALA A 543 -20.74 -22.97 17.70
CA ALA A 543 -20.51 -24.31 18.23
C ALA A 543 -19.24 -24.97 17.65
N ASP A 544 -18.96 -24.77 16.36
CA ASP A 544 -17.82 -25.39 15.67
C ASP A 544 -16.50 -24.76 16.17
N LEU A 545 -16.49 -23.45 16.42
CA LEU A 545 -15.37 -22.78 17.08
C LEU A 545 -15.14 -23.26 18.52
N ALA A 546 -16.20 -23.72 19.21
CA ALA A 546 -16.03 -24.26 20.55
C ALA A 546 -15.31 -25.60 20.54
N GLU A 547 -15.63 -26.42 19.55
CA GLU A 547 -14.96 -27.69 19.30
C GLU A 547 -13.50 -27.49 18.84
N VAL A 548 -13.25 -26.52 17.95
CA VAL A 548 -11.88 -26.17 17.52
C VAL A 548 -11.03 -25.76 18.72
N VAL A 549 -11.52 -24.86 19.58
CA VAL A 549 -10.79 -24.45 20.79
C VAL A 549 -10.52 -25.62 21.73
N ARG A 550 -11.48 -26.55 21.90
CA ARG A 550 -11.26 -27.76 22.70
C ARG A 550 -10.19 -28.65 22.09
N HIS A 551 -10.17 -28.82 20.78
CA HIS A 551 -9.18 -29.62 20.10
C HIS A 551 -7.76 -29.02 20.17
N LEU A 552 -7.64 -27.69 20.24
CA LEU A 552 -6.35 -27.05 20.53
C LEU A 552 -5.79 -27.44 21.90
N GLU A 553 -6.60 -27.85 22.88
CA GLU A 553 -6.10 -28.41 24.15
C GLU A 553 -5.45 -29.78 23.98
N GLU A 554 -6.02 -30.61 23.10
CA GLU A 554 -5.59 -31.98 22.88
C GLU A 554 -4.31 -32.05 22.02
N VAL A 555 -4.16 -31.09 21.11
CA VAL A 555 -3.12 -31.15 20.06
C VAL A 555 -2.12 -30.00 20.13
N ALA A 556 -2.51 -28.81 20.59
CA ALA A 556 -1.61 -27.66 20.73
C ALA A 556 -1.15 -27.48 22.19
N ASP A 557 -0.25 -26.53 22.42
CA ASP A 557 0.08 -26.11 23.79
C ASP A 557 -1.14 -25.42 24.43
N ARG A 558 -1.40 -25.70 25.72
CA ARG A 558 -2.52 -25.11 26.51
C ARG A 558 -2.65 -23.59 26.39
N GLY A 559 -1.54 -22.88 26.15
CA GLY A 559 -1.55 -21.44 25.90
C GLY A 559 -2.42 -21.05 24.69
N TYR A 560 -2.33 -21.77 23.57
CA TYR A 560 -3.16 -21.49 22.38
C TYR A 560 -4.64 -21.73 22.65
N GLN A 561 -4.98 -22.80 23.39
CA GLN A 561 -6.34 -23.05 23.82
C GLN A 561 -6.90 -21.89 24.65
N VAL A 562 -6.17 -21.44 25.67
CA VAL A 562 -6.60 -20.32 26.54
C VAL A 562 -6.80 -19.04 25.73
N MET A 563 -5.84 -18.70 24.86
CA MET A 563 -5.91 -17.50 24.03
C MET A 563 -7.04 -17.56 23.01
N ALA A 564 -7.15 -18.64 22.23
CA ALA A 564 -8.22 -18.81 21.26
C ALA A 564 -9.59 -18.84 21.97
N GLY A 565 -9.67 -19.44 23.16
CA GLY A 565 -10.85 -19.41 24.02
C GLY A 565 -11.25 -17.98 24.43
N ASN A 566 -10.27 -17.16 24.85
CA ASN A 566 -10.48 -15.75 25.20
C ASN A 566 -10.93 -14.91 23.98
N LEU A 567 -10.25 -15.05 22.84
CA LEU A 567 -10.59 -14.35 21.60
C LEU A 567 -11.99 -14.76 21.11
N ARG A 568 -12.34 -16.05 21.20
CA ARG A 568 -13.69 -16.55 20.91
C ARG A 568 -14.73 -15.96 21.86
N ALA A 569 -14.47 -15.95 23.17
CA ALA A 569 -15.39 -15.39 24.17
C ALA A 569 -15.65 -13.89 23.95
N GLN A 570 -14.66 -13.16 23.42
CA GLN A 570 -14.77 -11.76 23.03
C GLN A 570 -15.42 -11.55 21.65
N GLY A 571 -15.74 -12.62 20.89
CA GLY A 571 -16.29 -12.53 19.54
C GLY A 571 -15.30 -12.00 18.50
N ARG A 572 -14.00 -12.19 18.75
CA ARG A 572 -12.89 -11.68 17.91
C ARG A 572 -12.38 -12.71 16.90
N ILE A 573 -12.84 -13.97 16.96
CA ILE A 573 -12.62 -14.95 15.88
C ILE A 573 -13.83 -14.94 14.96
N ARG A 574 -13.62 -14.68 13.68
CA ARG A 574 -14.68 -14.50 12.67
C ARG A 574 -14.37 -15.29 11.41
N PRO A 575 -15.40 -15.75 10.67
CA PRO A 575 -15.18 -16.40 9.39
C PRO A 575 -14.66 -15.37 8.38
N LEU A 576 -13.58 -15.72 7.67
CA LEU A 576 -13.04 -14.94 6.57
C LEU A 576 -13.87 -15.19 5.31
N THR A 577 -15.08 -14.61 5.30
CA THR A 577 -15.96 -14.55 4.13
C THR A 577 -16.29 -13.10 3.81
N ARG A 578 -16.83 -12.86 2.62
CA ARG A 578 -17.27 -11.51 2.22
C ARG A 578 -18.27 -10.95 3.23
N GLU A 579 -19.28 -11.75 3.61
CA GLU A 579 -20.33 -11.36 4.55
C GLU A 579 -19.74 -11.13 5.95
N GLY A 580 -18.74 -11.93 6.34
CA GLY A 580 -17.97 -11.74 7.55
C GLY A 580 -17.32 -10.35 7.57
N LEU A 581 -16.58 -10.02 6.52
CA LEU A 581 -15.90 -8.71 6.37
C LEU A 581 -16.92 -7.55 6.29
N GLU A 582 -18.01 -7.70 5.54
CA GLU A 582 -19.09 -6.71 5.40
C GLU A 582 -19.77 -6.36 6.73
N ALA A 583 -19.82 -7.31 7.67
CA ALA A 583 -20.38 -7.08 8.99
C ALA A 583 -19.53 -6.18 9.90
N VAL A 584 -18.33 -5.77 9.46
CA VAL A 584 -17.30 -5.13 10.30
C VAL A 584 -16.67 -3.92 9.63
N TYR A 585 -16.37 -4.07 8.35
CA TYR A 585 -15.77 -3.04 7.53
C TYR A 585 -16.82 -2.47 6.59
N HIS A 586 -16.71 -1.18 6.28
CA HIS A 586 -17.62 -0.47 5.39
C HIS A 586 -16.84 0.39 4.39
N GLY A 587 -17.48 0.78 3.29
CA GLY A 587 -16.90 1.69 2.29
C GLY A 587 -15.60 1.18 1.65
N ASP A 588 -14.63 2.08 1.45
CA ASP A 588 -13.35 1.79 0.80
C ASP A 588 -12.48 0.82 1.61
N GLU A 589 -12.60 0.84 2.94
CA GLU A 589 -11.93 -0.12 3.81
C GLU A 589 -12.40 -1.54 3.51
N LEU A 590 -13.71 -1.76 3.38
CA LEU A 590 -14.27 -3.06 3.02
C LEU A 590 -13.75 -3.55 1.66
N ALA A 591 -13.73 -2.68 0.65
CA ALA A 591 -13.22 -3.05 -0.68
C ALA A 591 -11.75 -3.50 -0.62
N THR A 592 -10.92 -2.76 0.13
CA THR A 592 -9.51 -3.08 0.35
C THR A 592 -9.34 -4.42 1.09
N LYS A 593 -10.11 -4.63 2.17
CA LYS A 593 -10.07 -5.89 2.93
C LYS A 593 -10.56 -7.06 2.08
N ILE A 594 -11.62 -6.92 1.29
CA ILE A 594 -12.08 -7.96 0.37
C ILE A 594 -10.99 -8.34 -0.63
N ALA A 595 -10.31 -7.35 -1.23
CA ALA A 595 -9.26 -7.58 -2.21
C ALA A 595 -8.04 -8.28 -1.60
N ASN A 596 -7.64 -7.88 -0.39
CA ASN A 596 -6.40 -8.34 0.23
C ASN A 596 -6.58 -9.59 1.10
N TYR A 597 -7.76 -9.80 1.70
CA TYR A 597 -7.94 -10.79 2.77
C TYR A 597 -8.53 -12.10 2.23
N LEU A 598 -9.49 -12.06 1.30
CA LEU A 598 -10.22 -13.27 0.88
C LEU A 598 -9.36 -14.30 0.13
N GLY A 599 -8.16 -13.93 -0.31
CA GLY A 599 -7.19 -14.85 -0.89
C GLY A 599 -6.46 -15.72 0.15
N ASN A 600 -6.42 -15.30 1.41
CA ASN A 600 -5.65 -15.94 2.47
C ASN A 600 -6.48 -17.01 3.19
N ASP A 601 -5.80 -17.93 3.89
CA ASP A 601 -6.47 -18.93 4.73
C ASP A 601 -6.83 -18.39 6.12
N GLY A 602 -6.06 -17.41 6.61
CA GLY A 602 -6.36 -16.62 7.79
C GLY A 602 -5.79 -15.22 7.67
N ILE A 603 -6.23 -14.32 8.54
CA ILE A 603 -5.57 -13.04 8.75
C ILE A 603 -5.92 -12.44 10.11
N TYR A 604 -4.90 -11.95 10.80
CA TYR A 604 -5.03 -11.13 11.97
C TYR A 604 -5.12 -9.64 11.58
N ASP A 605 -6.20 -8.95 11.95
CA ASP A 605 -6.27 -7.48 11.88
C ASP A 605 -5.75 -6.89 13.19
N PRO A 606 -4.53 -6.32 13.25
CA PRO A 606 -3.96 -5.80 14.49
C PRO A 606 -4.70 -4.56 15.03
N ILE A 607 -5.40 -3.80 14.17
CA ILE A 607 -6.07 -2.55 14.57
C ILE A 607 -7.28 -2.85 15.45
N ARG A 608 -8.10 -3.81 15.02
CA ARG A 608 -9.29 -4.25 15.76
C ARG A 608 -8.97 -5.46 16.66
N GLY A 609 -7.84 -6.11 16.41
CA GLY A 609 -7.41 -7.40 16.90
C GLY A 609 -8.41 -8.51 16.63
N TRP A 610 -8.87 -8.62 15.38
CA TRP A 610 -9.79 -9.67 14.95
C TRP A 610 -8.99 -10.75 14.22
N LEU A 611 -9.29 -12.02 14.52
CA LEU A 611 -8.78 -13.16 13.78
C LEU A 611 -9.83 -13.58 12.77
N TRP A 612 -9.50 -13.44 11.50
CA TRP A 612 -10.32 -13.89 10.39
C TRP A 612 -9.80 -15.24 9.94
N VAL A 613 -10.67 -16.24 9.90
CA VAL A 613 -10.28 -17.61 9.55
C VAL A 613 -11.20 -18.14 8.47
N LYS A 614 -10.64 -18.58 7.36
CA LYS A 614 -11.39 -19.11 6.23
C LYS A 614 -12.14 -20.38 6.66
N PRO A 615 -13.44 -20.49 6.36
CA PRO A 615 -14.16 -21.74 6.59
C PRO A 615 -13.51 -22.88 5.80
N GLY A 616 -13.26 -24.00 6.46
CA GLY A 616 -12.54 -25.13 5.87
C GLY A 616 -12.68 -26.39 6.71
N HIS A 617 -11.83 -27.39 6.43
CA HIS A 617 -11.81 -28.59 7.26
C HIS A 617 -11.36 -28.25 8.68
N PHE A 618 -11.87 -29.00 9.67
CA PHE A 618 -11.64 -28.74 11.10
C PHE A 618 -10.15 -28.55 11.47
N ASN A 619 -9.29 -29.41 10.92
CA ASN A 619 -7.84 -29.36 11.13
C ASN A 619 -7.18 -28.14 10.44
N GLU A 620 -7.69 -27.67 9.30
CA GLU A 620 -7.20 -26.46 8.62
C GLU A 620 -7.53 -25.23 9.46
N VAL A 621 -8.79 -25.11 9.88
CA VAL A 621 -9.27 -24.01 10.73
C VAL A 621 -8.47 -23.94 12.03
N SER A 622 -8.20 -25.09 12.66
CA SER A 622 -7.42 -25.16 13.89
C SER A 622 -5.97 -24.74 13.68
N SER A 623 -5.33 -25.19 12.60
CA SER A 623 -3.97 -24.80 12.20
C SER A 623 -3.85 -23.30 11.95
N THR A 624 -4.78 -22.74 11.18
CA THR A 624 -4.85 -21.31 10.91
C THR A 624 -5.08 -20.51 12.18
N ILE A 625 -5.91 -20.97 13.12
CA ILE A 625 -6.08 -20.27 14.41
C ILE A 625 -4.76 -20.23 15.21
N VAL A 626 -3.95 -21.28 15.18
CA VAL A 626 -2.61 -21.27 15.82
C VAL A 626 -1.73 -20.21 15.15
N HIS A 627 -1.70 -20.17 13.82
CA HIS A 627 -0.94 -19.19 13.03
C HIS A 627 -1.36 -17.75 13.39
N GLU A 628 -2.64 -17.41 13.24
CA GLU A 628 -3.14 -16.05 13.47
C GLU A 628 -3.09 -15.61 14.95
N THR A 629 -3.24 -16.55 15.89
CA THR A 629 -3.06 -16.26 17.31
C THR A 629 -1.60 -15.93 17.62
N THR A 630 -0.65 -16.46 16.86
CA THR A 630 0.76 -16.12 16.97
C THR A 630 1.00 -14.65 16.58
N HIS A 631 0.38 -14.17 15.50
CA HIS A 631 0.42 -12.75 15.13
C HIS A 631 -0.23 -11.84 16.17
N TRP A 632 -1.35 -12.27 16.77
CA TRP A 632 -1.96 -11.54 17.88
C TRP A 632 -1.00 -11.39 19.07
N LEU A 633 -0.27 -12.45 19.43
CA LEU A 633 0.75 -12.42 20.48
C LEU A 633 1.90 -11.47 20.13
N GLN A 634 2.44 -11.57 18.92
CA GLN A 634 3.55 -10.72 18.45
C GLN A 634 3.18 -9.23 18.53
N THR A 635 1.96 -8.89 18.09
CA THR A 635 1.45 -7.52 18.10
C THR A 635 1.20 -7.01 19.52
N THR A 636 0.54 -7.80 20.37
CA THR A 636 0.19 -7.39 21.74
C THR A 636 1.44 -7.21 22.61
N GLN A 637 2.54 -7.88 22.26
CA GLN A 637 3.82 -7.78 22.96
C GLN A 637 4.77 -6.73 22.38
N HIS A 638 4.37 -6.00 21.33
CA HIS A 638 5.19 -4.99 20.66
C HIS A 638 6.60 -5.50 20.31
N ALA A 639 6.68 -6.73 19.79
CA ALA A 639 7.97 -7.42 19.63
C ALA A 639 8.90 -6.78 18.58
N GLY A 640 8.47 -5.74 17.85
CA GLY A 640 9.29 -5.01 16.88
C GLY A 640 9.87 -5.91 15.80
N LEU A 641 9.16 -7.00 15.48
CA LEU A 641 9.62 -8.03 14.55
C LEU A 641 9.47 -7.54 13.11
N THR A 642 10.35 -8.03 12.26
CA THR A 642 10.18 -7.89 10.81
C THR A 642 9.08 -8.84 10.34
N ILE A 643 8.44 -8.54 9.21
CA ILE A 643 7.41 -9.42 8.62
C ILE A 643 7.94 -10.85 8.45
N PHE A 644 9.19 -11.02 8.02
CA PHE A 644 9.79 -12.36 7.92
C PHE A 644 9.80 -13.08 9.26
N MET A 645 10.23 -12.42 10.33
CA MET A 645 10.30 -13.02 11.66
C MET A 645 8.90 -13.33 12.21
N GLU A 646 7.93 -12.45 11.95
CA GLU A 646 6.54 -12.66 12.36
C GLU A 646 5.98 -13.93 11.73
N GLU A 647 6.06 -14.02 10.40
CA GLU A 647 5.59 -15.17 9.62
C GLU A 647 6.39 -16.45 9.92
N PHE A 648 7.71 -16.34 10.05
CA PHE A 648 8.60 -17.47 10.35
C PHE A 648 8.22 -18.12 11.66
N GLN A 649 7.99 -17.30 12.67
CA GLN A 649 7.63 -17.76 13.98
C GLN A 649 6.17 -18.27 14.02
N ALA A 650 5.25 -17.67 13.26
CA ALA A 650 3.87 -18.17 13.10
C ALA A 650 3.84 -19.55 12.41
N TYR A 651 4.53 -19.73 11.29
CA TYR A 651 4.66 -21.02 10.61
C TYR A 651 5.40 -22.07 11.42
N THR A 652 6.40 -21.67 12.21
CA THR A 652 7.08 -22.61 13.14
C THR A 652 6.09 -23.13 14.19
N MET A 653 5.22 -22.25 14.69
CA MET A 653 4.20 -22.64 15.67
C MET A 653 3.12 -23.51 15.06
N GLU A 654 2.71 -23.18 13.83
CA GLU A 654 1.81 -24.00 13.03
C GLU A 654 2.40 -25.39 12.75
N GLN A 655 3.67 -25.49 12.33
CA GLN A 655 4.36 -26.76 12.13
C GLN A 655 4.33 -27.63 13.39
N ARG A 656 4.58 -27.04 14.57
CA ARG A 656 4.55 -27.79 15.84
C ARG A 656 3.16 -28.36 16.10
N TYR A 657 2.11 -27.56 15.86
CA TYR A 657 0.72 -28.03 15.92
C TYR A 657 0.48 -29.18 14.94
N VAL A 658 0.84 -29.01 13.66
CA VAL A 658 0.62 -30.04 12.63
C VAL A 658 1.39 -31.34 12.95
N ARG A 659 2.60 -31.26 13.50
CA ARG A 659 3.36 -32.44 13.96
C ARG A 659 2.68 -33.13 15.14
N ALA A 660 2.07 -32.38 16.06
CA ALA A 660 1.31 -32.95 17.16
C ALA A 660 0.03 -33.62 16.65
N LEU A 661 -0.66 -32.99 15.70
CA LEU A 661 -1.84 -33.53 15.04
C LEU A 661 -1.51 -34.83 14.30
N PHE A 662 -0.41 -34.85 13.55
CA PHE A 662 0.09 -36.05 12.88
C PHE A 662 0.31 -37.21 13.85
N ARG A 663 0.87 -36.93 15.04
CA ARG A 663 1.03 -37.94 16.09
C ARG A 663 -0.31 -38.40 16.67
N SER A 664 -1.27 -37.49 16.90
CA SER A 664 -2.57 -37.85 17.47
C SER A 664 -3.39 -38.74 16.53
N VAL A 665 -3.16 -38.65 15.22
CA VAL A 665 -3.77 -39.53 14.21
C VAL A 665 -2.89 -40.74 13.85
N ASN A 666 -1.95 -41.12 14.74
CA ASN A 666 -1.05 -42.27 14.58
C ASN A 666 -0.22 -42.26 13.29
N GLY A 667 0.10 -41.07 12.77
CA GLY A 667 0.89 -40.92 11.55
C GLY A 667 0.12 -41.16 10.25
N ASP A 668 -1.22 -41.19 10.28
CA ASP A 668 -2.05 -41.30 9.08
C ASP A 668 -2.10 -39.95 8.34
N LEU A 669 -1.40 -39.87 7.21
CA LEU A 669 -1.37 -38.66 6.38
C LEU A 669 -2.74 -38.34 5.74
N ASP A 670 -3.62 -39.33 5.57
CA ASP A 670 -4.94 -39.13 4.96
C ASP A 670 -5.89 -38.37 5.90
N GLN A 671 -5.58 -38.32 7.20
CA GLN A 671 -6.31 -37.54 8.20
C GLN A 671 -5.85 -36.08 8.27
N LEU A 672 -4.75 -35.74 7.58
CA LEU A 672 -4.23 -34.39 7.53
C LEU A 672 -4.71 -33.68 6.25
N PRO A 673 -5.10 -32.40 6.35
CA PRO A 673 -5.34 -31.59 5.17
C PRO A 673 -4.10 -31.53 4.28
N SER A 674 -4.29 -31.76 2.98
CA SER A 674 -3.18 -31.77 2.00
C SER A 674 -2.37 -30.47 1.99
N SER A 675 -3.00 -29.34 2.34
CA SER A 675 -2.41 -28.02 2.52
C SER A 675 -1.37 -27.96 3.66
N LEU A 676 -1.49 -28.83 4.67
CA LEU A 676 -0.62 -28.85 5.86
C LEU A 676 0.47 -29.91 5.81
N VAL A 677 0.37 -30.90 4.91
CA VAL A 677 1.30 -32.04 4.85
C VAL A 677 2.75 -31.59 4.67
N TRP A 678 2.99 -30.52 3.92
CA TRP A 678 4.35 -30.02 3.68
C TRP A 678 5.02 -29.51 4.97
N LEU A 679 4.25 -28.99 5.93
CA LEU A 679 4.78 -28.46 7.20
C LEU A 679 5.33 -29.58 8.10
N ILE A 680 4.77 -30.80 8.08
CA ILE A 680 5.18 -31.89 8.98
C ILE A 680 6.70 -32.12 8.92
N GLY A 681 7.25 -32.16 7.70
CA GLY A 681 8.66 -32.43 7.43
C GLY A 681 9.44 -31.21 6.96
N ALA A 682 8.87 -30.01 7.00
CA ALA A 682 9.59 -28.81 6.57
C ALA A 682 10.79 -28.54 7.49
N SER A 683 11.96 -28.30 6.90
CA SER A 683 13.08 -27.71 7.64
C SER A 683 12.83 -26.21 7.82
N GLU A 684 13.61 -25.57 8.69
CA GLU A 684 13.56 -24.12 8.87
C GLU A 684 13.84 -23.40 7.54
N GLU A 685 14.78 -23.87 6.73
CA GLU A 685 15.07 -23.31 5.41
C GLU A 685 13.88 -23.44 4.47
N ARG A 686 13.10 -24.52 4.57
CA ARG A 686 11.89 -24.70 3.76
C ARG A 686 10.78 -23.76 4.21
N ILE A 687 10.62 -23.53 5.51
CA ILE A 687 9.67 -22.54 6.04
C ILE A 687 10.09 -21.13 5.60
N ALA A 688 11.38 -20.79 5.75
CA ALA A 688 11.94 -19.53 5.30
C ALA A 688 11.72 -19.31 3.80
N ALA A 689 12.01 -20.32 2.97
CA ALA A 689 11.77 -20.27 1.53
C ALA A 689 10.29 -20.05 1.22
N HIS A 690 9.38 -20.77 1.91
CA HIS A 690 7.93 -20.59 1.76
C HIS A 690 7.50 -19.16 2.10
N ILE A 691 8.07 -18.56 3.15
CA ILE A 691 7.75 -17.17 3.54
C ILE A 691 8.27 -16.19 2.50
N LEU A 692 9.52 -16.34 2.07
CA LEU A 692 10.10 -15.49 1.04
C LEU A 692 9.35 -15.65 -0.30
N GLU A 693 8.77 -16.81 -0.58
CA GLU A 693 7.92 -17.08 -1.74
C GLU A 693 6.57 -16.37 -1.65
N ASN A 694 5.89 -16.45 -0.49
CA ASN A 694 4.51 -15.99 -0.34
C ASN A 694 4.35 -14.58 0.24
N TYR A 695 5.40 -14.02 0.86
CA TYR A 695 5.39 -12.72 1.53
C TYR A 695 6.53 -11.86 0.99
N PRO A 696 6.35 -11.14 -0.13
CA PRO A 696 7.40 -10.34 -0.76
C PRO A 696 8.04 -9.31 0.18
N ALA A 697 7.24 -8.73 1.08
CA ALA A 697 7.70 -7.77 2.09
C ALA A 697 8.70 -8.39 3.10
N ALA A 698 8.72 -9.72 3.23
CA ALA A 698 9.66 -10.45 4.09
C ALA A 698 11.09 -10.51 3.50
N ARG A 699 11.31 -10.18 2.22
CA ARG A 699 12.61 -10.28 1.53
C ARG A 699 13.63 -9.19 1.90
N ARG A 700 13.26 -8.21 2.73
CA ARG A 700 14.08 -7.00 2.98
C ARG A 700 15.16 -7.13 4.08
N VAL A 701 15.49 -8.31 4.62
CA VAL A 701 16.55 -8.44 5.67
C VAL A 701 17.50 -9.63 5.48
N THR A 702 18.80 -9.35 5.68
CA THR A 702 19.99 -10.21 5.72
C THR A 702 20.24 -10.84 7.11
N ASP A 703 20.75 -12.08 7.14
CA ASP A 703 21.33 -12.84 8.26
C ASP A 703 20.54 -12.92 9.59
N LEU A 704 19.68 -13.95 9.74
CA LEU A 704 18.98 -14.26 11.01
C LEU A 704 18.87 -15.77 11.29
N ASP A 705 18.93 -16.11 12.59
CA ASP A 705 18.81 -17.45 13.17
C ASP A 705 17.34 -17.74 13.57
N ALA A 706 16.71 -18.63 12.81
CA ALA A 706 15.32 -19.04 12.88
C ALA A 706 14.95 -19.73 14.21
N ALA A 707 15.80 -20.63 14.69
CA ALA A 707 15.58 -21.42 15.90
C ALA A 707 15.45 -20.53 17.14
N ARG A 708 16.31 -19.50 17.25
CA ARG A 708 16.30 -18.55 18.38
C ARG A 708 14.98 -17.79 18.49
N THR A 709 14.40 -17.39 17.36
CA THR A 709 13.15 -16.60 17.33
C THR A 709 11.95 -17.45 17.77
N ALA A 710 11.92 -18.74 17.40
CA ALA A 710 10.88 -19.67 17.83
C ALA A 710 10.93 -19.97 19.35
N GLU A 711 12.12 -20.12 19.92
CA GLU A 711 12.29 -20.33 21.36
C GLU A 711 11.81 -19.14 22.19
N GLU A 712 12.04 -17.91 21.72
CA GLU A 712 11.63 -16.69 22.43
C GLU A 712 10.11 -16.60 22.62
N VAL A 713 9.32 -17.03 21.64
CA VAL A 713 7.85 -17.00 21.79
C VAL A 713 7.31 -18.12 22.65
N LEU A 714 7.91 -19.31 22.59
CA LEU A 714 7.56 -20.38 23.52
C LEU A 714 7.84 -19.98 24.97
N ALA A 715 8.96 -19.30 25.22
CA ALA A 715 9.27 -18.75 26.54
C ALA A 715 8.22 -17.74 27.01
N ARG A 716 7.72 -16.89 26.11
CA ARG A 716 6.68 -15.89 26.43
C ARG A 716 5.29 -16.50 26.60
N MET A 717 4.94 -17.55 25.85
CA MET A 717 3.68 -18.28 26.02
C MET A 717 3.54 -18.91 27.41
N ARG A 718 4.65 -19.33 28.02
CA ARG A 718 4.68 -19.85 29.40
C ARG A 718 4.29 -18.81 30.44
N VAL A 719 4.38 -17.51 30.13
CA VAL A 719 3.93 -16.43 31.03
C VAL A 719 2.40 -16.36 31.14
N PHE A 720 1.69 -16.86 30.14
CA PHE A 720 0.22 -16.92 30.12
C PHE A 720 -0.36 -18.23 30.66
N GLN A 721 0.50 -19.19 31.02
CA GLN A 721 0.15 -20.46 31.69
C GLN A 721 0.23 -20.27 33.20
#